data_AF-A0A932UJV1-F1
#
_entry.id   AF-A0A932UJV1-F1
#
_cell.length_a   1.000
_cell.length_b   1.000
_cell.length_c   1.000
_cell.angle_alpha   90.00
_cell.angle_beta   90.00
_cell.angle_gamma   90.00
#
_symmetry.space_group_name_H-M   'P 1'
#
loop_
_entity.id
_entity.type
_entity.pdbx_description
1 polymer ?
#
loop_
_entity_poly.entity_id
_entity_poly.type
_entity_poly.pdbx_seq_one_letter_code
_entity_poly.pdbx_strand_id
1 'polypeptide(L)'
;MTDRRRAMRRFAWVAACGALAGTPARLWPQAGCPDAAQADLAAGWDQYRADAMAAARTHFQRAAARCQNHVGAAVGLGYVALRLNDRAEATRWFRAALATDSSTVDALVGLGLLAWRAQDLTAVREMFLRVQALDPANAEARDYLGRLPAAAGPAPRPPLVLPDSTEYPARTHGNHFDVRTAQGWQPFYLKGINLGAALPGRFPSEFPDSATYSLWIGEMGEMDANVVRVYTTHPPHFYGAIEAYNTSHPDRPLWLVHGVWTELPPRDDYDEPVWKADFFGEMRRVVDLLHGRADLPPRPGHASGRYTADVSRWTLAYIIGREWEPASIIAFNRQHPDTASWTGRFLSIASGTAADVWMTRALEQLIAYETDTYRAQRPVAYTNWPTLDPLHHPTETTADEEVAIRRSRGEYVARAPREYDNDAAGLDASLLVPTAAFPAGVFAAYHAYPYYPDFMVLDSGYAAARSPEGPSNYYGYLQALTAHHAGMPVVIAEYGVPASAGIAHLQPQGWHHGGHTEASMAAVNARLTREIAAAGAAGGIVFAWIDEWFKRNWLVMDFELPAERNRLWLNRLDPEQLYGIMALEPEPAVTGVTVTERRAAWRDIAPLYASADGARVRAAADAAYLWLAFERGAAPPAAALYAGFDIIEPRAGDFRWPGQMGPRLPVGIELALVWTGEEARVLADPASNPFRIEPVRQDLPGGTRLRTRPVTDNVPPGLWYGRFEQRYGSPYLTEPNDDGWFDSLRVVTNRPRFGRDHTEYAAVGYDRGVLRPGPPPDGNWEVLPEQGIFEVRIPWALLNVTDPSERRVLQGAIAADGTFGTQAVDAIGIVVAVRDQAGNWRTWPDPGSAVERFSWRGWEVPRWRARRRPVFAVLRSTFRELAPPWHATEHAR
;
A
#
# COMPACT_ATOMS: atom_id res chain seq x y z
N MET A 1 -43.37 14.26 66.11
CA MET A 1 -42.53 13.04 66.07
C MET A 1 -42.00 12.86 64.64
N THR A 2 -41.29 13.79 64.00
CA THR A 2 -39.97 14.37 64.35
C THR A 2 -39.03 13.33 64.99
N ASP A 3 -37.93 13.07 64.26
CA ASP A 3 -36.71 12.38 64.71
C ASP A 3 -36.45 10.90 64.39
N ARG A 4 -36.89 10.40 63.21
CA ARG A 4 -36.30 9.18 62.59
C ARG A 4 -36.02 9.25 61.07
N ARG A 5 -36.33 10.37 60.40
CA ARG A 5 -36.17 10.50 58.93
C ARG A 5 -34.85 11.15 58.46
N ARG A 6 -33.87 11.37 59.34
CA ARG A 6 -32.55 11.93 58.97
C ARG A 6 -31.34 10.99 59.09
N ALA A 7 -31.49 9.78 59.65
CA ALA A 7 -30.37 8.86 59.87
C ALA A 7 -30.19 7.72 58.83
N MET A 8 -31.13 7.51 57.90
CA MET A 8 -31.04 6.41 56.90
C MET A 8 -30.81 6.90 55.45
N ARG A 9 -30.08 8.01 55.27
CA ARG A 9 -29.68 8.54 53.94
C ARG A 9 -28.16 8.61 53.70
N ARG A 10 -27.34 7.90 54.50
CA ARG A 10 -25.87 7.90 54.34
C ARG A 10 -25.20 6.52 54.17
N PHE A 11 -25.95 5.44 53.99
CA PHE A 11 -25.38 4.08 53.87
C PHE A 11 -25.98 3.25 52.72
N ALA A 12 -25.96 3.78 51.50
CA ALA A 12 -26.34 3.01 50.30
C ALA A 12 -25.50 3.35 49.04
N TRP A 13 -24.31 3.94 49.20
CA TRP A 13 -23.44 4.36 48.09
C TRP A 13 -22.06 3.67 48.06
N VAL A 14 -21.93 2.49 48.68
CA VAL A 14 -20.66 1.72 48.69
C VAL A 14 -20.82 0.25 48.24
N ALA A 15 -22.04 -0.25 48.03
CA ALA A 15 -22.28 -1.68 47.78
C ALA A 15 -22.61 -2.02 46.32
N ALA A 16 -21.83 -1.53 45.34
CA ALA A 16 -21.92 -1.97 43.94
C ALA A 16 -20.56 -2.02 43.22
N CYS A 17 -19.49 -2.32 43.96
CA CYS A 17 -18.19 -2.71 43.39
C CYS A 17 -17.68 -4.05 43.99
N GLY A 18 -18.57 -4.81 44.62
CA GLY A 18 -18.27 -6.08 45.28
C GLY A 18 -18.97 -7.25 44.59
N ALA A 19 -18.55 -7.60 43.37
CA ALA A 19 -18.70 -8.94 42.80
C ALA A 19 -17.95 -9.06 41.45
N LEU A 20 -16.61 -8.89 41.43
CA LEU A 20 -15.79 -9.64 40.47
C LEU A 20 -15.60 -11.05 41.05
N ALA A 21 -16.70 -11.78 41.14
CA ALA A 21 -16.74 -13.17 41.56
C ALA A 21 -17.39 -13.95 40.42
N GLY A 22 -16.59 -14.35 39.43
CA GLY A 22 -17.12 -15.13 38.30
C GLY A 22 -16.23 -15.27 37.08
N THR A 23 -14.92 -15.42 37.27
CA THR A 23 -13.92 -16.13 36.42
C THR A 23 -12.55 -15.63 36.88
N PRO A 24 -11.49 -16.47 36.93
CA PRO A 24 -10.15 -15.93 37.15
C PRO A 24 -9.92 -14.89 36.06
N ALA A 25 -9.54 -13.66 36.44
CA ALA A 25 -8.92 -12.73 35.51
C ALA A 25 -7.92 -13.58 34.73
N ARG A 26 -8.10 -13.71 33.41
CA ARG A 26 -7.13 -14.43 32.57
C ARG A 26 -5.81 -13.76 32.91
N LEU A 27 -4.97 -14.46 33.68
CA LEU A 27 -3.60 -14.06 33.88
C LEU A 27 -3.08 -13.95 32.46
N TRP A 28 -2.78 -12.74 32.02
CA TRP A 28 -2.26 -12.49 30.69
C TRP A 28 -0.74 -12.71 30.77
N PRO A 29 -0.20 -13.92 30.48
CA PRO A 29 1.19 -13.98 30.09
C PRO A 29 1.29 -13.18 28.80
N GLN A 30 1.82 -11.97 28.89
CA GLN A 30 2.15 -11.19 27.71
C GLN A 30 3.52 -11.69 27.24
N ALA A 31 3.56 -12.22 26.02
CA ALA A 31 4.77 -12.80 25.44
C ALA A 31 5.92 -11.78 25.49
N GLY A 32 7.09 -12.22 25.96
CA GLY A 32 8.27 -11.38 26.11
C GLY A 32 8.37 -10.58 27.43
N CYS A 33 7.40 -10.68 28.35
CA CYS A 33 7.53 -10.08 29.69
C CYS A 33 8.29 -11.01 30.67
N PRO A 34 9.16 -10.48 31.56
CA PRO A 34 9.81 -11.27 32.60
C PRO A 34 8.84 -11.88 33.62
N ASP A 35 9.12 -13.07 34.16
CA ASP A 35 8.31 -13.73 35.22
C ASP A 35 8.09 -12.83 36.44
N ALA A 36 9.07 -11.97 36.74
CA ALA A 36 8.98 -11.00 37.83
C ALA A 36 7.88 -9.94 37.62
N ALA A 37 7.53 -9.61 36.37
CA ALA A 37 6.39 -8.75 36.04
C ALA A 37 5.06 -9.48 36.30
N GLN A 38 4.99 -10.77 35.95
CA GLN A 38 3.82 -11.61 36.19
C GLN A 38 3.56 -11.82 37.69
N ALA A 39 4.62 -12.00 38.47
CA ALA A 39 4.53 -12.10 39.93
C ALA A 39 4.03 -10.79 40.57
N ASP A 40 4.51 -9.63 40.11
CA ASP A 40 4.01 -8.34 40.57
C ASP A 40 2.55 -8.10 40.16
N LEU A 41 2.14 -8.53 38.96
CA LEU A 41 0.76 -8.45 38.50
C LEU A 41 -0.17 -9.26 39.40
N ALA A 42 0.19 -10.52 39.68
CA ALA A 42 -0.59 -11.42 40.54
C ALA A 42 -0.75 -10.81 41.95
N ALA A 43 0.36 -10.36 42.54
CA ALA A 43 0.35 -9.71 43.85
C ALA A 43 -0.45 -8.39 43.84
N GLY A 44 -0.42 -7.62 42.74
CA GLY A 44 -1.25 -6.42 42.57
C GLY A 44 -2.73 -6.74 42.64
N TRP A 45 -3.17 -7.81 41.99
CA TRP A 45 -4.56 -8.27 42.05
C TRP A 45 -4.95 -8.83 43.43
N ASP A 46 -4.03 -9.51 44.14
CA ASP A 46 -4.26 -9.95 45.51
C ASP A 46 -4.49 -8.76 46.46
N GLN A 47 -3.63 -7.74 46.36
CA GLN A 47 -3.78 -6.51 47.14
C GLN A 47 -5.05 -5.74 46.76
N TYR A 48 -5.41 -5.72 45.48
CA TYR A 48 -6.66 -5.10 45.02
C TYR A 48 -7.88 -5.80 45.62
N ARG A 49 -7.88 -7.14 45.66
CA ARG A 49 -8.95 -7.94 46.31
C ARG A 49 -8.98 -7.75 47.82
N ALA A 50 -7.84 -7.52 48.46
CA ALA A 50 -7.72 -7.21 49.88
C ALA A 50 -8.09 -5.76 50.24
N ASP A 51 -8.58 -4.97 49.29
CA ASP A 51 -8.90 -3.53 49.43
C ASP A 51 -7.69 -2.64 49.79
N ALA A 52 -6.47 -3.14 49.60
CA ALA A 52 -5.22 -2.43 49.85
C ALA A 52 -4.77 -1.65 48.61
N MET A 53 -5.52 -0.60 48.22
CA MET A 53 -5.34 0.12 46.95
C MET A 53 -3.92 0.71 46.74
N ALA A 54 -3.29 1.24 47.79
CA ALA A 54 -1.94 1.79 47.69
C ALA A 54 -0.88 0.70 47.41
N ALA A 55 -1.03 -0.47 48.05
CA ALA A 55 -0.19 -1.62 47.80
C ALA A 55 -0.43 -2.19 46.39
N ALA A 56 -1.69 -2.36 45.99
CA ALA A 56 -2.09 -2.79 44.65
C ALA A 56 -1.49 -1.88 43.56
N ARG A 57 -1.60 -0.56 43.74
CA ARG A 57 -1.01 0.43 42.83
C ARG A 57 0.49 0.23 42.66
N THR A 58 1.20 0.05 43.77
CA THR A 58 2.66 -0.13 43.79
C THR A 58 3.05 -1.40 43.02
N HIS A 59 2.34 -2.50 43.25
CA HIS A 59 2.57 -3.76 42.54
C HIS A 59 2.31 -3.63 41.02
N PHE A 60 1.20 -3.03 40.61
CA PHE A 60 0.93 -2.83 39.19
C PHE A 60 1.91 -1.84 38.53
N GLN A 61 2.37 -0.80 39.23
CA GLN A 61 3.41 0.10 38.74
C GLN A 61 4.73 -0.64 38.51
N ARG A 62 5.12 -1.55 39.42
CA ARG A 62 6.31 -2.38 39.22
C ARG A 62 6.15 -3.36 38.06
N ALA A 63 4.97 -3.97 37.90
CA ALA A 63 4.68 -4.81 36.73
C ALA A 63 4.81 -4.02 35.42
N ALA A 64 4.25 -2.81 35.35
CA ALA A 64 4.35 -1.92 34.20
C ALA A 64 5.77 -1.37 33.95
N ALA A 65 6.59 -1.22 34.99
CA ALA A 65 7.99 -0.83 34.86
C ALA A 65 8.88 -1.98 34.37
N ARG A 66 8.53 -3.22 34.74
CA ARG A 66 9.26 -4.45 34.35
C ARG A 66 8.85 -4.96 32.98
N CYS A 67 7.67 -4.59 32.49
CA CYS A 67 7.24 -4.85 31.12
C CYS A 67 6.48 -3.64 30.56
N GLN A 68 7.06 -2.97 29.56
CA GLN A 68 6.46 -1.78 28.95
C GLN A 68 5.13 -2.15 28.29
N ASN A 69 4.11 -1.30 28.48
CA ASN A 69 2.74 -1.51 27.94
C ASN A 69 2.10 -2.83 28.39
N HIS A 70 2.41 -3.30 29.59
CA HIS A 70 1.78 -4.51 30.12
C HIS A 70 0.26 -4.31 30.27
N VAL A 71 -0.55 -5.02 29.46
CA VAL A 71 -2.01 -4.84 29.38
C VAL A 71 -2.67 -5.04 30.74
N GLY A 72 -2.37 -6.17 31.40
CA GLY A 72 -2.90 -6.46 32.73
C GLY A 72 -2.53 -5.45 33.81
N ALA A 73 -1.31 -4.89 33.77
CA ALA A 73 -0.90 -3.86 34.72
C ALA A 73 -1.62 -2.53 34.45
N ALA A 74 -1.80 -2.15 33.19
CA ALA A 74 -2.60 -0.98 32.80
C ALA A 74 -4.07 -1.13 33.23
N VAL A 75 -4.68 -2.29 33.01
CA VAL A 75 -6.03 -2.60 33.50
C VAL A 75 -6.09 -2.49 35.03
N GLY A 76 -5.15 -3.11 35.75
CA GLY A 76 -5.06 -3.03 37.21
C GLY A 76 -4.93 -1.60 37.73
N LEU A 77 -4.08 -0.78 37.13
CA LEU A 77 -3.94 0.64 37.45
C LEU A 77 -5.20 1.44 37.15
N GLY A 78 -5.90 1.11 36.05
CA GLY A 78 -7.19 1.69 35.70
C GLY A 78 -8.25 1.41 36.77
N TYR A 79 -8.34 0.17 37.24
CA TYR A 79 -9.27 -0.21 38.31
C TYR A 79 -8.91 0.37 39.68
N VAL A 80 -7.63 0.44 40.03
CA VAL A 80 -7.17 1.14 41.25
C VAL A 80 -7.59 2.62 41.20
N ALA A 81 -7.31 3.32 40.09
CA ALA A 81 -7.70 4.71 39.91
C ALA A 81 -9.24 4.87 39.96
N LEU A 82 -9.99 3.95 39.35
CA LEU A 82 -11.45 3.92 39.40
C LEU A 82 -11.98 3.78 40.83
N ARG A 83 -11.34 2.94 41.67
CA ARG A 83 -11.68 2.75 43.09
C ARG A 83 -11.33 3.96 43.94
N LEU A 84 -10.22 4.63 43.63
CA LEU A 84 -9.80 5.88 44.26
C LEU A 84 -10.57 7.11 43.73
N ASN A 85 -11.52 6.90 42.81
CA ASN A 85 -12.32 7.94 42.17
C ASN A 85 -11.49 8.96 41.37
N ASP A 86 -10.31 8.57 40.91
CA ASP A 86 -9.49 9.34 39.96
C ASP A 86 -9.90 9.00 38.52
N ARG A 87 -10.89 9.73 38.02
CA ARG A 87 -11.46 9.51 36.68
C ARG A 87 -10.42 9.72 35.57
N ALA A 88 -9.59 10.75 35.68
CA ALA A 88 -8.63 11.10 34.64
C ALA A 88 -7.56 10.02 34.50
N GLU A 89 -7.05 9.54 35.63
CA GLU A 89 -6.06 8.48 35.63
C GLU A 89 -6.66 7.14 35.20
N ALA A 90 -7.87 6.80 35.64
CA ALA A 90 -8.56 5.58 35.22
C ALA A 90 -8.78 5.56 33.69
N THR A 91 -9.28 6.65 33.11
CA THR A 91 -9.46 6.77 31.65
C THR A 91 -8.14 6.62 30.91
N ARG A 92 -7.06 7.25 31.39
CA ARG A 92 -5.72 7.16 30.77
C ARG A 92 -5.25 5.71 30.72
N TRP A 93 -5.36 4.97 31.82
CA TRP A 93 -4.88 3.60 31.89
C TRP A 93 -5.73 2.61 31.08
N PHE A 94 -7.06 2.71 31.12
CA PHE A 94 -7.90 1.84 30.28
C PHE A 94 -7.70 2.12 28.78
N ARG A 95 -7.51 3.38 28.38
CA ARG A 95 -7.15 3.71 26.99
C ARG A 95 -5.77 3.20 26.60
N ALA A 96 -4.79 3.24 27.52
CA ALA A 96 -3.47 2.67 27.27
C ALA A 96 -3.52 1.14 27.08
N ALA A 97 -4.37 0.45 27.85
CA ALA A 97 -4.63 -0.98 27.66
C ALA A 97 -5.24 -1.25 26.27
N LEU A 98 -6.28 -0.50 25.87
CA LEU A 98 -6.93 -0.67 24.56
C LEU A 98 -6.09 -0.24 23.36
N ALA A 99 -5.12 0.67 23.56
CA ALA A 99 -4.14 1.01 22.54
C ALA A 99 -3.13 -0.14 22.32
N THR A 100 -2.94 -0.99 23.31
CA THR A 100 -2.05 -2.17 23.22
C THR A 100 -2.81 -3.40 22.74
N ASP A 101 -3.99 -3.67 23.31
CA ASP A 101 -4.91 -4.71 22.88
C ASP A 101 -6.35 -4.17 22.87
N SER A 102 -6.86 -3.92 21.67
CA SER A 102 -8.20 -3.33 21.47
C SER A 102 -9.36 -4.27 21.82
N SER A 103 -9.07 -5.54 22.13
CA SER A 103 -10.02 -6.58 22.52
C SER A 103 -10.06 -6.81 24.04
N THR A 104 -9.28 -6.06 24.83
CA THR A 104 -9.26 -6.20 26.29
C THR A 104 -10.62 -5.85 26.92
N VAL A 105 -11.42 -6.88 27.19
CA VAL A 105 -12.77 -6.77 27.75
C VAL A 105 -12.79 -5.96 29.05
N ASP A 106 -11.87 -6.22 29.97
CA ASP A 106 -11.81 -5.53 31.27
C ASP A 106 -11.55 -4.01 31.13
N ALA A 107 -10.79 -3.58 30.11
CA ALA A 107 -10.57 -2.17 29.85
C ALA A 107 -11.80 -1.49 29.26
N LEU A 108 -12.55 -2.18 28.38
CA LEU A 108 -13.83 -1.71 27.85
C LEU A 108 -14.89 -1.60 28.96
N VAL A 109 -14.96 -2.60 29.85
CA VAL A 109 -15.81 -2.57 31.05
C VAL A 109 -15.43 -1.35 31.92
N GLY A 110 -14.14 -1.16 32.20
CA GLY A 110 -13.65 -0.01 32.96
C GLY A 110 -14.05 1.35 32.37
N LEU A 111 -13.95 1.53 31.05
CA LEU A 111 -14.44 2.73 30.36
C LEU A 111 -15.96 2.86 30.39
N GLY A 112 -16.70 1.75 30.23
CA GLY A 112 -18.16 1.71 30.37
C GLY A 112 -18.63 2.15 31.76
N LEU A 113 -17.95 1.71 32.81
CA LEU A 113 -18.20 2.13 34.20
C LEU A 113 -17.90 3.62 34.44
N LEU A 114 -16.81 4.14 33.85
CA LEU A 114 -16.48 5.56 33.90
C LEU A 114 -17.54 6.42 33.19
N ALA A 115 -17.99 5.97 32.01
CA ALA A 115 -19.08 6.60 31.27
C ALA A 115 -20.39 6.57 32.07
N TRP A 116 -20.68 5.47 32.76
CA TRP A 116 -21.86 5.34 33.62
C TRP A 116 -21.83 6.34 34.77
N ARG A 117 -20.69 6.45 35.47
CA ARG A 117 -20.48 7.47 36.52
C ARG A 117 -20.59 8.90 35.99
N ALA A 118 -20.20 9.12 34.74
CA ALA A 118 -20.32 10.39 34.05
C ALA A 118 -21.72 10.70 33.54
N GLN A 119 -22.67 9.76 33.64
CA GLN A 119 -24.00 9.82 33.02
C GLN A 119 -23.95 9.95 31.49
N ASP A 120 -22.86 9.51 30.86
CA ASP A 120 -22.70 9.45 29.40
C ASP A 120 -23.28 8.14 28.88
N LEU A 121 -24.61 8.09 28.77
CA LEU A 121 -25.35 6.88 28.39
C LEU A 121 -25.00 6.38 26.98
N THR A 122 -24.54 7.27 26.09
CA THR A 122 -24.07 6.92 24.75
C THR A 122 -22.77 6.15 24.82
N ALA A 123 -21.77 6.67 25.55
CA ALA A 123 -20.49 5.98 25.70
C ALA A 123 -20.62 4.69 26.53
N VAL A 124 -21.54 4.63 27.50
CA VAL A 124 -21.92 3.37 28.17
C VAL A 124 -22.38 2.35 27.15
N ARG A 125 -23.33 2.72 26.28
CA ARG A 125 -23.88 1.82 25.25
C ARG A 125 -22.79 1.34 24.30
N GLU A 126 -21.95 2.24 23.82
CA GLU A 126 -20.85 1.92 22.91
C GLU A 126 -19.88 0.92 23.53
N MET A 127 -19.37 1.20 24.74
CA MET A 127 -18.40 0.35 25.41
C MET A 127 -18.99 -1.03 25.72
N PHE A 128 -20.21 -1.10 26.25
CA PHE A 128 -20.81 -2.38 26.64
C PHE A 128 -21.37 -3.20 25.46
N LEU A 129 -21.78 -2.59 24.34
CA LEU A 129 -22.06 -3.34 23.11
C LEU A 129 -20.78 -3.98 22.55
N ARG A 130 -19.65 -3.27 22.64
CA ARG A 130 -18.35 -3.81 22.25
C ARG A 130 -17.91 -4.95 23.17
N VAL A 131 -18.15 -4.84 24.48
CA VAL A 131 -17.96 -5.96 25.42
C VAL A 131 -18.85 -7.14 25.04
N GLN A 132 -20.13 -6.92 24.74
CA GLN A 132 -21.06 -8.00 24.37
C GLN A 132 -20.66 -8.70 23.05
N ALA A 133 -20.05 -7.97 22.11
CA ALA A 133 -19.54 -8.56 20.88
C ALA A 133 -18.30 -9.46 21.12
N LEU A 134 -17.44 -9.09 22.07
CA LEU A 134 -16.20 -9.82 22.39
C LEU A 134 -16.42 -10.96 23.40
N ASP A 135 -17.34 -10.77 24.35
CA ASP A 135 -17.75 -11.73 25.36
C ASP A 135 -19.29 -11.70 25.51
N PRO A 136 -20.03 -12.47 24.69
CA PRO A 136 -21.50 -12.52 24.74
C PRO A 136 -22.08 -12.99 26.08
N ALA A 137 -21.28 -13.71 26.88
CA ALA A 137 -21.69 -14.22 28.18
C ALA A 137 -21.54 -13.17 29.31
N ASN A 138 -20.86 -12.05 29.05
CA ASN A 138 -20.53 -11.03 30.05
C ASN A 138 -21.76 -10.49 30.78
N ALA A 139 -21.87 -10.81 32.07
CA ALA A 139 -23.04 -10.43 32.89
C ALA A 139 -23.09 -8.91 33.15
N GLU A 140 -21.94 -8.25 33.27
CA GLU A 140 -21.85 -6.82 33.55
C GLU A 140 -22.34 -6.00 32.35
N ALA A 141 -21.88 -6.33 31.14
CA ALA A 141 -22.38 -5.70 29.91
C ALA A 141 -23.89 -5.89 29.75
N ARG A 142 -24.42 -7.09 30.02
CA ARG A 142 -25.86 -7.37 29.95
C ARG A 142 -26.66 -6.53 30.93
N ASP A 143 -26.18 -6.39 32.17
CA ASP A 143 -26.83 -5.60 33.22
C ASP A 143 -26.80 -4.10 32.88
N TYR A 144 -25.64 -3.54 32.50
CA TYR A 144 -25.56 -2.12 32.13
C TYR A 144 -26.35 -1.79 30.86
N LEU A 145 -26.32 -2.64 29.82
CA LEU A 145 -27.14 -2.45 28.62
C LEU A 145 -28.64 -2.55 28.92
N GLY A 146 -29.05 -3.45 29.82
CA GLY A 146 -30.45 -3.60 30.24
C GLY A 146 -30.99 -2.43 31.07
N ARG A 147 -30.10 -1.69 31.75
CA ARG A 147 -30.46 -0.47 32.52
C ARG A 147 -30.51 0.78 31.66
N LEU A 148 -29.94 0.76 30.46
CA LEU A 148 -30.03 1.89 29.56
C LEU A 148 -31.46 2.01 29.02
N PRO A 149 -32.02 3.23 28.95
CA PRO A 149 -33.25 3.43 28.17
C PRO A 149 -33.00 2.89 26.77
N ALA A 150 -33.99 2.23 26.18
CA ALA A 150 -33.94 1.82 24.78
C ALA A 150 -33.38 3.00 23.97
N ALA A 151 -32.30 2.78 23.21
CA ALA A 151 -31.74 3.84 22.40
C ALA A 151 -32.91 4.45 21.63
N ALA A 152 -33.06 5.78 21.69
CA ALA A 152 -33.89 6.43 20.70
C ALA A 152 -33.33 5.92 19.36
N GLY A 153 -34.14 5.12 18.65
CA GLY A 153 -33.74 4.61 17.36
C GLY A 153 -33.22 5.78 16.55
N PRO A 154 -32.15 5.60 15.76
CA PRO A 154 -31.58 6.71 15.03
C PRO A 154 -32.72 7.36 14.23
N ALA A 155 -32.82 8.70 14.29
CA ALA A 155 -34.01 9.45 13.87
C ALA A 155 -34.53 8.91 12.53
N PRO A 156 -35.85 8.70 12.35
CA PRO A 156 -36.37 8.15 11.11
C PRO A 156 -35.90 8.99 9.92
N ARG A 157 -35.53 8.33 8.81
CA ARG A 157 -35.15 9.04 7.59
C ARG A 157 -36.36 9.84 7.10
N PRO A 158 -36.17 11.04 6.54
CA PRO A 158 -37.23 11.70 5.80
C PRO A 158 -37.83 10.74 4.74
N PRO A 159 -39.14 10.79 4.45
CA PRO A 159 -39.73 10.02 3.36
C PRO A 159 -38.96 10.22 2.05
N LEU A 160 -38.85 9.17 1.23
CA LEU A 160 -38.21 9.30 -0.09
C LEU A 160 -39.14 10.15 -0.96
N VAL A 161 -38.64 11.27 -1.45
CA VAL A 161 -39.34 12.11 -2.42
C VAL A 161 -38.73 11.82 -3.78
N LEU A 162 -39.48 11.14 -4.64
CA LEU A 162 -39.03 10.85 -5.99
C LEU A 162 -39.20 12.09 -6.88
N PRO A 163 -38.24 12.40 -7.76
CA PRO A 163 -38.42 13.46 -8.74
C PRO A 163 -39.54 13.12 -9.74
N ASP A 164 -40.16 14.15 -10.32
CA ASP A 164 -41.26 13.99 -11.29
C ASP A 164 -40.80 13.28 -12.58
N SER A 165 -39.52 13.42 -12.93
CA SER A 165 -38.87 12.81 -14.08
C SER A 165 -37.54 12.17 -13.69
N THR A 166 -37.02 11.27 -14.52
CA THR A 166 -35.69 10.70 -14.32
C THR A 166 -34.61 11.79 -14.32
N GLU A 167 -33.84 11.89 -13.24
CA GLU A 167 -32.73 12.84 -13.09
C GLU A 167 -31.39 12.18 -13.41
N TYR A 168 -30.51 12.93 -14.06
CA TYR A 168 -29.13 12.51 -14.28
C TYR A 168 -28.25 13.76 -14.17
N PRO A 169 -27.40 13.87 -13.13
CA PRO A 169 -26.58 15.06 -12.90
C PRO A 169 -25.39 15.15 -13.88
N ALA A 170 -25.07 14.03 -14.54
CA ALA A 170 -24.05 13.93 -15.57
C ALA A 170 -24.53 13.04 -16.72
N ARG A 171 -23.95 13.21 -17.90
CA ARG A 171 -24.17 12.33 -19.06
C ARG A 171 -22.92 12.24 -19.93
N THR A 172 -22.84 11.22 -20.77
CA THR A 172 -21.88 11.19 -21.87
C THR A 172 -22.45 11.88 -23.11
N HIS A 173 -21.60 12.56 -23.87
CA HIS A 173 -21.98 13.25 -25.10
C HIS A 173 -20.81 13.24 -26.08
N GLY A 174 -20.90 12.41 -27.13
CA GLY A 174 -19.75 12.17 -28.01
C GLY A 174 -18.57 11.63 -27.21
N ASN A 175 -17.42 12.30 -27.29
CA ASN A 175 -16.19 11.92 -26.62
C ASN A 175 -15.95 12.58 -25.24
N HIS A 176 -16.93 13.28 -24.66
CA HIS A 176 -16.78 13.96 -23.37
C HIS A 176 -17.97 13.71 -22.42
N PHE A 177 -17.84 14.19 -21.19
CA PHE A 177 -18.93 14.25 -20.22
C PHE A 177 -19.56 15.64 -20.23
N ASP A 178 -20.86 15.72 -20.02
CA ASP A 178 -21.53 16.95 -19.60
C ASP A 178 -21.98 16.81 -18.14
N VAL A 179 -21.85 17.88 -17.35
CA VAL A 179 -22.49 17.99 -16.03
C VAL A 179 -23.62 19.02 -16.05
N ARG A 180 -24.67 18.77 -15.28
CA ARG A 180 -25.83 19.66 -15.17
C ARG A 180 -25.55 20.76 -14.16
N THR A 181 -25.59 22.01 -14.63
CA THR A 181 -25.40 23.22 -13.81
C THR A 181 -26.67 24.07 -13.82
N ALA A 182 -26.69 25.16 -13.05
CA ALA A 182 -27.76 26.16 -13.11
C ALA A 182 -27.89 26.80 -14.51
N GLN A 183 -26.81 26.80 -15.29
CA GLN A 183 -26.72 27.33 -16.65
C GLN A 183 -27.03 26.26 -17.72
N GLY A 184 -27.45 25.05 -17.32
CA GLY A 184 -27.69 23.92 -18.21
C GLY A 184 -26.50 22.95 -18.29
N TRP A 185 -26.44 22.17 -19.37
CA TRP A 185 -25.37 21.21 -19.61
C TRP A 185 -24.06 21.93 -19.95
N GLN A 186 -22.98 21.55 -19.27
CA GLN A 186 -21.64 22.09 -19.48
C GLN A 186 -20.64 20.96 -19.67
N PRO A 187 -19.73 21.05 -20.67
CA PRO A 187 -18.67 20.09 -20.85
C PRO A 187 -17.81 19.95 -19.59
N PHE A 188 -17.40 18.72 -19.30
CA PHE A 188 -16.70 18.35 -18.08
C PHE A 188 -15.53 17.41 -18.41
N TYR A 189 -14.32 17.90 -18.16
CA TYR A 189 -13.09 17.12 -18.27
C TYR A 189 -12.68 16.63 -16.88
N LEU A 190 -12.41 15.33 -16.74
CA LEU A 190 -12.10 14.73 -15.43
C LEU A 190 -10.63 15.00 -15.05
N LYS A 191 -10.45 15.67 -13.92
CA LYS A 191 -9.16 15.90 -13.22
C LYS A 191 -9.26 15.20 -11.88
N GLY A 192 -9.07 13.89 -11.92
CA GLY A 192 -9.40 13.01 -10.81
C GLY A 192 -8.22 12.57 -9.97
N ILE A 193 -8.52 12.11 -8.76
CA ILE A 193 -7.58 11.44 -7.85
C ILE A 193 -8.22 10.15 -7.35
N ASN A 194 -7.47 9.06 -7.40
CA ASN A 194 -7.84 7.80 -6.76
C ASN A 194 -7.55 7.85 -5.26
N LEU A 195 -8.53 7.47 -4.45
CA LEU A 195 -8.42 7.44 -3.00
C LEU A 195 -8.43 6.00 -2.48
N GLY A 196 -7.26 5.57 -1.98
CA GLY A 196 -7.09 4.34 -1.22
C GLY A 196 -7.70 4.42 0.19
N ALA A 197 -7.73 3.27 0.87
CA ALA A 197 -8.44 3.11 2.14
C ALA A 197 -7.55 2.82 3.35
N ALA A 198 -6.30 2.36 3.17
CA ALA A 198 -5.49 1.88 4.29
C ALA A 198 -4.35 2.84 4.66
N LEU A 199 -4.29 3.25 5.93
CA LEU A 199 -3.11 3.91 6.50
C LEU A 199 -2.01 2.88 6.83
N PRO A 200 -0.75 3.29 7.03
CA PRO A 200 0.32 2.39 7.42
C PRO A 200 -0.04 1.55 8.65
N GLY A 201 0.24 0.25 8.57
CA GLY A 201 -0.12 -0.73 9.60
C GLY A 201 -1.57 -1.20 9.55
N ARG A 202 -2.40 -0.74 8.62
CA ARG A 202 -3.83 -1.11 8.52
C ARG A 202 -4.09 -2.01 7.32
N PHE A 203 -5.11 -2.85 7.44
CA PHE A 203 -5.68 -3.58 6.30
C PHE A 203 -6.52 -2.64 5.42
N PRO A 204 -6.71 -2.95 4.12
CA PRO A 204 -7.52 -2.13 3.20
C PRO A 204 -9.01 -1.98 3.60
N SER A 205 -9.48 -2.73 4.60
CA SER A 205 -10.81 -2.59 5.20
C SER A 205 -10.83 -1.74 6.49
N GLU A 206 -9.69 -1.24 6.96
CA GLU A 206 -9.55 -0.42 8.16
C GLU A 206 -9.37 1.05 7.79
N PHE A 207 -10.51 1.72 7.58
CA PHE A 207 -10.59 3.07 7.02
C PHE A 207 -10.14 4.19 7.98
N PRO A 208 -9.71 5.36 7.43
CA PRO A 208 -9.43 6.57 8.20
C PRO A 208 -10.62 7.12 8.98
N ASP A 209 -10.33 7.97 9.95
CA ASP A 209 -11.33 8.71 10.71
C ASP A 209 -11.93 9.90 9.94
N SER A 210 -12.99 10.49 10.50
CA SER A 210 -13.73 11.61 9.91
C SER A 210 -12.87 12.86 9.68
N ALA A 211 -11.95 13.16 10.61
CA ALA A 211 -11.08 14.33 10.50
C ALA A 211 -10.10 14.18 9.34
N THR A 212 -9.56 12.98 9.16
CA THR A 212 -8.65 12.64 8.06
C THR A 212 -9.34 12.79 6.72
N TYR A 213 -10.54 12.24 6.54
CA TYR A 213 -11.30 12.42 5.30
C TYR A 213 -11.66 13.88 5.04
N SER A 214 -12.10 14.63 6.06
CA SER A 214 -12.43 16.05 5.90
C SER A 214 -11.22 16.87 5.45
N LEU A 215 -10.04 16.59 6.02
CA LEU A 215 -8.78 17.19 5.59
C LEU A 215 -8.49 16.84 4.13
N TRP A 216 -8.46 15.55 3.78
CA TRP A 216 -8.12 15.09 2.44
C TRP A 216 -9.05 15.64 1.37
N ILE A 217 -10.37 15.62 1.57
CA ILE A 217 -11.33 16.19 0.62
C ILE A 217 -11.07 17.69 0.42
N GLY A 218 -10.77 18.43 1.50
CA GLY A 218 -10.36 19.83 1.41
C GLY A 218 -9.09 20.02 0.58
N GLU A 219 -8.03 19.25 0.86
CA GLU A 219 -6.74 19.33 0.15
C GLU A 219 -6.84 18.93 -1.33
N MET A 220 -7.70 17.97 -1.68
CA MET A 220 -7.98 17.60 -3.08
C MET A 220 -8.60 18.79 -3.83
N GLY A 221 -9.55 19.48 -3.20
CA GLY A 221 -10.12 20.71 -3.74
C GLY A 221 -9.10 21.85 -3.86
N GLU A 222 -8.18 21.98 -2.89
CA GLU A 222 -7.07 22.94 -2.98
C GLU A 222 -6.13 22.65 -4.17
N MET A 223 -5.98 21.38 -4.53
CA MET A 223 -5.18 20.92 -5.68
C MET A 223 -5.88 21.13 -7.03
N ASP A 224 -7.07 21.73 -7.06
CA ASP A 224 -7.88 21.95 -8.28
C ASP A 224 -8.30 20.65 -8.99
N ALA A 225 -8.34 19.54 -8.25
CA ALA A 225 -9.05 18.34 -8.67
C ALA A 225 -10.56 18.60 -8.65
N ASN A 226 -11.27 17.97 -9.59
CA ASN A 226 -12.74 18.05 -9.67
C ASN A 226 -13.41 16.68 -9.50
N VAL A 227 -12.62 15.60 -9.40
CA VAL A 227 -13.10 14.23 -9.22
C VAL A 227 -12.31 13.53 -8.11
N VAL A 228 -13.02 12.79 -7.26
CA VAL A 228 -12.45 11.76 -6.39
C VAL A 228 -13.02 10.40 -6.79
N ARG A 229 -12.17 9.39 -6.95
CA ARG A 229 -12.57 8.00 -7.21
C ARG A 229 -12.29 7.13 -6.00
N VAL A 230 -13.26 6.30 -5.63
CA VAL A 230 -13.11 5.22 -4.65
C VAL A 230 -13.45 3.88 -5.29
N TYR A 231 -12.79 2.81 -4.86
CA TYR A 231 -12.93 1.47 -5.43
C TYR A 231 -14.12 0.69 -4.87
N THR A 232 -14.47 0.99 -3.63
CA THR A 232 -15.40 0.21 -2.82
C THR A 232 -16.14 1.15 -1.87
N THR A 233 -17.04 0.59 -1.07
CA THR A 233 -17.78 1.33 -0.06
C THR A 233 -16.85 1.78 1.08
N HIS A 234 -16.69 3.10 1.24
CA HIS A 234 -16.05 3.74 2.40
C HIS A 234 -17.05 3.96 3.57
N PRO A 235 -16.62 4.34 4.79
CA PRO A 235 -17.53 4.59 5.91
C PRO A 235 -18.45 5.82 5.71
N PRO A 236 -19.57 5.94 6.46
CA PRO A 236 -20.52 7.04 6.30
C PRO A 236 -19.91 8.45 6.36
N HIS A 237 -18.88 8.66 7.20
CA HIS A 237 -18.24 9.96 7.36
C HIS A 237 -17.40 10.40 6.15
N PHE A 238 -17.00 9.49 5.25
CA PHE A 238 -16.41 9.87 3.96
C PHE A 238 -17.43 10.61 3.08
N TYR A 239 -18.63 10.05 2.94
CA TYR A 239 -19.71 10.69 2.16
C TYR A 239 -20.18 11.98 2.82
N GLY A 240 -20.21 12.02 4.16
CA GLY A 240 -20.45 13.26 4.92
C GLY A 240 -19.40 14.34 4.65
N ALA A 241 -18.12 13.97 4.48
CA ALA A 241 -17.07 14.92 4.13
C ALA A 241 -17.25 15.50 2.72
N ILE A 242 -17.65 14.69 1.74
CA ILE A 242 -18.01 15.17 0.38
C ILE A 242 -19.19 16.13 0.44
N GLU A 243 -20.27 15.76 1.14
CA GLU A 243 -21.45 16.61 1.29
C GLU A 243 -21.11 17.96 1.94
N ALA A 244 -20.33 17.94 3.02
CA ALA A 244 -19.89 19.14 3.72
C ALA A 244 -19.00 20.04 2.84
N TYR A 245 -18.06 19.45 2.11
CA TYR A 245 -17.20 20.18 1.18
C TYR A 245 -18.01 20.82 0.05
N ASN A 246 -18.84 20.06 -0.64
CA ASN A 246 -19.60 20.56 -1.80
C ASN A 246 -20.67 21.59 -1.40
N THR A 247 -21.28 21.45 -0.23
CA THR A 247 -22.22 22.46 0.29
C THR A 247 -21.53 23.79 0.61
N SER A 248 -20.29 23.73 1.11
CA SER A 248 -19.49 24.93 1.39
C SER A 248 -18.81 25.51 0.14
N HIS A 249 -18.75 24.74 -0.95
CA HIS A 249 -18.09 25.11 -2.20
C HIS A 249 -19.00 24.88 -3.44
N PRO A 250 -20.18 25.53 -3.50
CA PRO A 250 -21.17 25.26 -4.54
C PRO A 250 -20.67 25.55 -5.97
N ASP A 251 -19.72 26.47 -6.13
CA ASP A 251 -19.16 26.85 -7.43
C ASP A 251 -18.04 25.90 -7.92
N ARG A 252 -17.56 25.00 -7.05
CA ARG A 252 -16.44 24.08 -7.34
C ARG A 252 -16.64 22.71 -6.68
N PRO A 253 -17.76 22.02 -6.93
CA PRO A 253 -17.99 20.72 -6.30
C PRO A 253 -16.95 19.70 -6.74
N LEU A 254 -16.52 18.87 -5.79
CA LEU A 254 -15.82 17.61 -6.04
C LEU A 254 -16.84 16.54 -6.40
N TRP A 255 -16.69 15.99 -7.60
CA TRP A 255 -17.53 14.91 -8.10
C TRP A 255 -16.99 13.54 -7.69
N LEU A 256 -17.88 12.60 -7.42
CA LEU A 256 -17.55 11.24 -7.02
C LEU A 256 -17.69 10.28 -8.21
N VAL A 257 -16.62 9.54 -8.51
CA VAL A 257 -16.70 8.33 -9.34
C VAL A 257 -16.66 7.14 -8.41
N HIS A 258 -17.74 6.34 -8.38
CA HIS A 258 -17.87 5.26 -7.41
C HIS A 258 -17.64 3.89 -8.04
N GLY A 259 -16.70 3.15 -7.47
CA GLY A 259 -16.37 1.77 -7.85
C GLY A 259 -17.27 0.74 -7.17
N VAL A 260 -17.69 -0.27 -7.90
CA VAL A 260 -18.33 -1.47 -7.33
C VAL A 260 -17.39 -2.65 -7.47
N TRP A 261 -16.68 -2.95 -6.38
CA TRP A 261 -15.66 -4.01 -6.36
C TRP A 261 -16.27 -5.41 -6.20
N THR A 262 -15.59 -6.42 -6.76
CA THR A 262 -15.95 -7.85 -6.61
C THR A 262 -14.73 -8.75 -6.62
N GLU A 263 -14.85 -9.91 -5.98
CA GLU A 263 -13.87 -11.01 -6.06
C GLU A 263 -13.93 -11.74 -7.40
N LEU A 264 -12.95 -12.59 -7.70
CA LEU A 264 -13.07 -13.53 -8.82
C LEU A 264 -14.23 -14.51 -8.60
N PRO A 265 -15.02 -14.82 -9.64
CA PRO A 265 -16.06 -15.83 -9.53
C PRO A 265 -15.45 -17.24 -9.34
N PRO A 266 -16.12 -18.12 -8.57
CA PRO A 266 -15.69 -19.51 -8.47
C PRO A 266 -15.64 -20.20 -9.85
N ARG A 267 -14.52 -20.86 -10.16
CA ARG A 267 -14.32 -21.58 -11.44
C ARG A 267 -14.44 -20.68 -12.69
N ASP A 268 -14.19 -19.39 -12.53
CA ASP A 268 -14.27 -18.41 -13.61
C ASP A 268 -15.65 -18.32 -14.28
N ASP A 269 -16.71 -18.69 -13.54
CA ASP A 269 -18.10 -18.65 -14.00
C ASP A 269 -18.81 -17.40 -13.45
N TYR A 270 -18.90 -16.37 -14.27
CA TYR A 270 -19.56 -15.11 -13.92
C TYR A 270 -21.09 -15.25 -13.79
N ASP A 271 -21.67 -16.37 -14.26
CA ASP A 271 -23.08 -16.68 -14.07
C ASP A 271 -23.34 -17.55 -12.82
N GLU A 272 -22.30 -17.87 -12.02
CA GLU A 272 -22.42 -18.56 -10.74
C GLU A 272 -23.43 -17.82 -9.83
N PRO A 273 -24.51 -18.49 -9.40
CA PRO A 273 -25.67 -17.79 -8.80
C PRO A 273 -25.37 -17.01 -7.53
N VAL A 274 -24.52 -17.52 -6.64
CA VAL A 274 -24.25 -16.88 -5.33
C VAL A 274 -23.37 -15.66 -5.52
N TRP A 275 -22.25 -15.82 -6.23
CA TRP A 275 -21.32 -14.73 -6.52
C TRP A 275 -22.01 -13.59 -7.28
N LYS A 276 -22.79 -13.94 -8.32
CA LYS A 276 -23.54 -12.95 -9.10
C LYS A 276 -24.58 -12.22 -8.26
N ALA A 277 -25.29 -12.93 -7.39
CA ALA A 277 -26.25 -12.31 -6.47
C ALA A 277 -25.57 -11.37 -5.47
N ASP A 278 -24.39 -11.75 -4.97
CA ASP A 278 -23.61 -10.94 -4.04
C ASP A 278 -23.08 -9.65 -4.70
N PHE A 279 -22.58 -9.76 -5.94
CA PHE A 279 -22.10 -8.61 -6.71
C PHE A 279 -23.24 -7.63 -7.05
N PHE A 280 -24.38 -8.14 -7.53
CA PHE A 280 -25.57 -7.30 -7.74
C PHE A 280 -26.13 -6.74 -6.43
N GLY A 281 -26.00 -7.47 -5.33
CA GLY A 281 -26.28 -6.95 -4.00
C GLY A 281 -25.38 -5.78 -3.62
N GLU A 282 -24.10 -5.82 -3.98
CA GLU A 282 -23.16 -4.71 -3.74
C GLU A 282 -23.51 -3.49 -4.59
N MET A 283 -23.86 -3.68 -5.87
CA MET A 283 -24.39 -2.60 -6.73
C MET A 283 -25.56 -1.86 -6.08
N ARG A 284 -26.54 -2.61 -5.54
CA ARG A 284 -27.70 -2.00 -4.84
C ARG A 284 -27.29 -1.22 -3.60
N ARG A 285 -26.39 -1.78 -2.79
CA ARG A 285 -25.87 -1.11 -1.58
C ARG A 285 -25.17 0.20 -1.93
N VAL A 286 -24.36 0.20 -2.99
CA VAL A 286 -23.67 1.39 -3.51
C VAL A 286 -24.66 2.45 -3.99
N VAL A 287 -25.70 2.06 -4.73
CA VAL A 287 -26.75 3.03 -5.12
C VAL A 287 -27.42 3.60 -3.86
N ASP A 288 -27.92 2.75 -2.96
CA ASP A 288 -28.64 3.19 -1.76
C ASP A 288 -27.81 4.13 -0.86
N LEU A 289 -26.51 3.86 -0.71
CA LEU A 289 -25.66 4.68 0.15
C LEU A 289 -25.37 6.06 -0.45
N LEU A 290 -25.28 6.17 -1.78
CA LEU A 290 -25.05 7.44 -2.46
C LEU A 290 -26.26 8.36 -2.40
N HIS A 291 -27.46 7.78 -2.37
CA HIS A 291 -28.73 8.49 -2.13
C HIS A 291 -29.01 8.73 -0.64
N GLY A 292 -28.06 8.43 0.26
CA GLY A 292 -28.23 8.61 1.70
C GLY A 292 -29.39 7.78 2.27
N ARG A 293 -29.60 6.55 1.76
CA ARG A 293 -30.68 5.62 2.17
C ARG A 293 -30.20 4.25 2.67
N ALA A 294 -28.89 4.00 2.72
CA ALA A 294 -28.37 2.71 3.18
C ALA A 294 -28.13 2.65 4.70
N ASP A 295 -28.48 1.51 5.29
CA ASP A 295 -28.06 1.07 6.62
C ASP A 295 -27.33 -0.26 6.46
N LEU A 296 -26.00 -0.23 6.46
CA LEU A 296 -25.18 -1.40 6.18
C LEU A 296 -24.72 -2.03 7.50
N PRO A 297 -25.07 -3.31 7.78
CA PRO A 297 -24.56 -4.00 8.94
C PRO A 297 -23.05 -4.28 8.81
N PRO A 298 -22.31 -4.39 9.94
CA PRO A 298 -20.91 -4.81 9.92
C PRO A 298 -20.73 -6.15 9.19
N ARG A 299 -19.79 -6.19 8.25
CA ARG A 299 -19.31 -7.41 7.59
C ARG A 299 -17.77 -7.38 7.56
N PRO A 300 -17.08 -8.50 7.81
CA PRO A 300 -15.63 -8.56 7.67
C PRO A 300 -15.19 -8.04 6.30
N GLY A 301 -14.16 -7.19 6.25
CA GLY A 301 -13.66 -6.63 4.99
C GLY A 301 -14.47 -5.46 4.41
N HIS A 302 -15.62 -5.08 5.00
CA HIS A 302 -16.48 -4.03 4.44
C HIS A 302 -16.73 -2.88 5.43
N ALA A 303 -16.86 -1.67 4.88
CA ALA A 303 -17.41 -0.55 5.64
C ALA A 303 -18.87 -0.82 6.04
N SER A 304 -19.27 -0.22 7.17
CA SER A 304 -20.62 -0.36 7.72
C SER A 304 -21.07 0.93 8.39
N GLY A 305 -22.36 0.99 8.71
CA GLY A 305 -22.96 2.12 9.39
C GLY A 305 -24.17 2.66 8.66
N ARG A 306 -24.65 3.80 9.16
CA ARG A 306 -25.84 4.49 8.67
C ARG A 306 -25.44 5.63 7.73
N TYR A 307 -25.75 5.47 6.45
CA TYR A 307 -25.39 6.43 5.39
C TYR A 307 -26.52 7.41 5.18
N THR A 308 -26.37 8.65 5.65
CA THR A 308 -27.42 9.69 5.57
C THR A 308 -27.07 10.88 4.70
N ALA A 309 -25.81 11.01 4.28
CA ALA A 309 -25.41 12.05 3.33
C ALA A 309 -25.91 11.66 1.93
N ASP A 310 -26.70 12.53 1.31
CA ASP A 310 -27.14 12.35 -0.08
C ASP A 310 -26.14 13.06 -1.00
N VAL A 311 -25.17 12.29 -1.47
CA VAL A 311 -24.14 12.76 -2.39
C VAL A 311 -24.50 12.46 -3.85
N SER A 312 -25.69 11.90 -4.10
CA SER A 312 -26.11 11.41 -5.41
C SER A 312 -26.02 12.50 -6.49
N ARG A 313 -26.37 13.75 -6.17
CA ARG A 313 -26.26 14.92 -7.08
C ARG A 313 -24.82 15.30 -7.45
N TRP A 314 -23.83 14.82 -6.70
CA TRP A 314 -22.40 15.00 -6.94
C TRP A 314 -21.70 13.69 -7.32
N THR A 315 -22.44 12.64 -7.63
CA THR A 315 -21.89 11.41 -8.21
C THR A 315 -21.88 11.53 -9.72
N LEU A 316 -20.68 11.48 -10.32
CA LEU A 316 -20.47 11.60 -11.75
C LEU A 316 -20.78 10.30 -12.48
N ALA A 317 -20.30 9.17 -11.97
CA ALA A 317 -20.34 7.90 -12.70
C ALA A 317 -20.15 6.68 -11.77
N TYR A 318 -20.55 5.52 -12.28
CA TYR A 318 -20.21 4.21 -11.72
C TYR A 318 -19.17 3.49 -12.58
N ILE A 319 -18.21 2.81 -11.93
CA ILE A 319 -17.29 1.87 -12.58
C ILE A 319 -17.42 0.52 -11.86
N ILE A 320 -17.94 -0.50 -12.55
CA ILE A 320 -18.09 -1.83 -11.94
C ILE A 320 -16.86 -2.71 -12.15
N GLY A 321 -16.64 -3.63 -11.23
CA GLY A 321 -15.61 -4.65 -11.31
C GLY A 321 -14.31 -4.27 -10.64
N ARG A 322 -13.48 -5.29 -10.46
CA ARG A 322 -12.04 -5.14 -10.25
C ARG A 322 -11.31 -5.16 -11.60
N GLU A 323 -10.01 -5.02 -11.59
CA GLU A 323 -9.17 -5.36 -12.75
C GLU A 323 -9.47 -6.82 -13.14
N TRP A 324 -10.23 -7.01 -14.22
CA TRP A 324 -10.68 -8.34 -14.64
C TRP A 324 -9.48 -9.13 -15.14
N GLU A 325 -9.30 -10.36 -14.65
CA GLU A 325 -8.13 -11.16 -15.01
C GLU A 325 -8.32 -11.82 -16.39
N PRO A 326 -7.33 -11.72 -17.30
CA PRO A 326 -7.44 -12.32 -18.64
C PRO A 326 -7.80 -13.80 -18.62
N ALA A 327 -7.20 -14.57 -17.71
CA ALA A 327 -7.48 -16.00 -17.56
C ALA A 327 -8.96 -16.29 -17.26
N SER A 328 -9.59 -15.48 -16.40
CA SER A 328 -10.99 -15.65 -16.00
C SER A 328 -11.94 -15.31 -17.15
N ILE A 329 -11.65 -14.23 -17.89
CA ILE A 329 -12.43 -13.84 -19.08
C ILE A 329 -12.33 -14.89 -20.19
N ILE A 330 -11.12 -15.39 -20.48
CA ILE A 330 -10.90 -16.44 -21.48
C ILE A 330 -11.66 -17.71 -21.09
N ALA A 331 -11.60 -18.10 -19.81
CA ALA A 331 -12.30 -19.28 -19.31
C ALA A 331 -13.83 -19.12 -19.44
N PHE A 332 -14.39 -17.97 -19.07
CA PHE A 332 -15.82 -17.71 -19.20
C PHE A 332 -16.29 -17.74 -20.65
N ASN A 333 -15.56 -17.09 -21.55
CA ASN A 333 -15.88 -17.09 -22.99
C ASN A 333 -15.92 -18.52 -23.56
N ARG A 334 -15.00 -19.40 -23.13
CA ARG A 334 -14.99 -20.81 -23.54
C ARG A 334 -16.16 -21.61 -22.97
N GLN A 335 -16.65 -21.25 -21.79
CA GLN A 335 -17.80 -21.91 -21.14
C GLN A 335 -19.14 -21.53 -21.81
N HIS A 336 -19.22 -20.35 -22.43
CA HIS A 336 -20.45 -19.79 -23.00
C HIS A 336 -20.34 -19.39 -24.48
N PRO A 337 -19.85 -20.27 -25.39
CA PRO A 337 -19.51 -19.90 -26.77
C PRO A 337 -20.71 -19.42 -27.61
N ASP A 338 -21.93 -19.83 -27.24
CA ASP A 338 -23.16 -19.49 -27.97
C ASP A 338 -23.78 -18.14 -27.53
N THR A 339 -23.17 -17.45 -26.56
CA THR A 339 -23.67 -16.16 -26.04
C THR A 339 -22.91 -15.00 -26.69
N ALA A 340 -23.56 -14.31 -27.63
CA ALA A 340 -22.90 -13.23 -28.39
C ALA A 340 -23.72 -11.93 -28.52
N SER A 341 -24.99 -11.92 -28.09
CA SER A 341 -25.85 -10.73 -28.17
C SER A 341 -26.87 -10.71 -27.04
N TRP A 342 -27.36 -9.51 -26.71
CA TRP A 342 -28.38 -9.32 -25.69
C TRP A 342 -29.08 -7.96 -25.86
N THR A 343 -30.35 -7.87 -25.46
CA THR A 343 -31.15 -6.63 -25.53
C THR A 343 -31.90 -6.43 -24.23
N GLY A 344 -31.59 -5.32 -23.55
CA GLY A 344 -32.23 -4.88 -22.31
C GLY A 344 -33.15 -3.68 -22.48
N ARG A 345 -33.58 -3.11 -21.35
CA ARG A 345 -34.33 -1.86 -21.29
C ARG A 345 -33.42 -0.66 -21.51
N PHE A 346 -32.20 -0.66 -20.97
CA PHE A 346 -31.27 0.48 -21.02
C PHE A 346 -30.08 0.25 -21.92
N LEU A 347 -29.57 -0.98 -21.98
CA LEU A 347 -28.41 -1.34 -22.78
C LEU A 347 -28.73 -2.50 -23.72
N SER A 348 -28.02 -2.54 -24.84
CA SER A 348 -28.04 -3.65 -25.79
C SER A 348 -26.65 -3.89 -26.37
N ILE A 349 -26.39 -5.10 -26.82
CA ILE A 349 -25.18 -5.52 -27.50
C ILE A 349 -25.56 -6.47 -28.63
N ALA A 350 -25.22 -6.10 -29.87
CA ALA A 350 -25.63 -6.85 -31.06
C ALA A 350 -24.68 -8.01 -31.39
N SER A 351 -23.40 -7.87 -31.05
CA SER A 351 -22.35 -8.86 -31.26
C SER A 351 -21.19 -8.59 -30.30
N GLY A 352 -20.65 -9.63 -29.69
CA GLY A 352 -19.52 -9.58 -28.77
C GLY A 352 -19.20 -10.97 -28.22
N THR A 353 -18.26 -11.04 -27.28
CA THR A 353 -17.99 -12.27 -26.53
C THR A 353 -19.02 -12.49 -25.42
N ALA A 354 -19.04 -13.68 -24.82
CA ALA A 354 -19.92 -13.94 -23.67
C ALA A 354 -19.64 -12.99 -22.51
N ALA A 355 -18.37 -12.63 -22.29
CA ALA A 355 -17.95 -11.66 -21.30
C ALA A 355 -18.50 -10.25 -21.62
N ASP A 356 -18.45 -9.79 -22.87
CA ASP A 356 -19.04 -8.49 -23.25
C ASP A 356 -20.55 -8.46 -22.99
N VAL A 357 -21.24 -9.56 -23.31
CA VAL A 357 -22.66 -9.73 -23.01
C VAL A 357 -22.92 -9.70 -21.51
N TRP A 358 -22.09 -10.36 -20.72
CA TRP A 358 -22.22 -10.37 -19.26
C TRP A 358 -21.98 -8.99 -18.66
N MET A 359 -20.96 -8.24 -19.10
CA MET A 359 -20.71 -6.87 -18.66
C MET A 359 -21.90 -5.96 -18.97
N THR A 360 -22.48 -6.10 -20.17
CA THR A 360 -23.69 -5.38 -20.58
C THR A 360 -24.86 -5.67 -19.63
N ARG A 361 -25.09 -6.95 -19.30
CA ARG A 361 -26.15 -7.38 -18.38
C ARG A 361 -25.91 -6.88 -16.95
N ALA A 362 -24.67 -6.87 -16.49
CA ALA A 362 -24.31 -6.38 -15.15
C ALA A 362 -24.59 -4.88 -15.01
N LEU A 363 -24.19 -4.08 -16.01
CA LEU A 363 -24.48 -2.66 -16.07
C LEU A 363 -25.98 -2.36 -16.15
N GLU A 364 -26.74 -3.13 -16.94
CA GLU A 364 -28.20 -3.01 -16.99
C GLU A 364 -28.81 -3.13 -15.58
N GLN A 365 -28.37 -4.11 -14.77
CA GLN A 365 -28.93 -4.31 -13.43
C GLN A 365 -28.72 -3.10 -12.52
N LEU A 366 -27.52 -2.50 -12.57
CA LEU A 366 -27.21 -1.29 -11.82
C LEU A 366 -28.09 -0.11 -12.26
N ILE A 367 -28.18 0.14 -13.56
CA ILE A 367 -29.00 1.22 -14.15
C ILE A 367 -30.47 1.03 -13.78
N ALA A 368 -30.98 -0.19 -13.89
CA ALA A 368 -32.36 -0.53 -13.57
C ALA A 368 -32.68 -0.26 -12.11
N TYR A 369 -31.81 -0.69 -11.20
CA TYR A 369 -32.04 -0.48 -9.79
C TYR A 369 -32.10 1.01 -9.43
N GLU A 370 -31.16 1.82 -9.94
CA GLU A 370 -31.15 3.25 -9.65
C GLU A 370 -32.36 3.97 -10.29
N THR A 371 -32.69 3.62 -11.53
CA THR A 371 -33.83 4.23 -12.23
C THR A 371 -35.15 3.88 -11.53
N ASP A 372 -35.36 2.62 -11.16
CA ASP A 372 -36.64 2.17 -10.60
C ASP A 372 -36.81 2.60 -9.13
N THR A 373 -35.71 2.68 -8.37
CA THR A 373 -35.75 3.02 -6.94
C THR A 373 -35.74 4.53 -6.71
N TYR A 374 -34.92 5.25 -7.49
CA TYR A 374 -34.62 6.67 -7.24
C TYR A 374 -35.05 7.60 -8.37
N ARG A 375 -35.51 7.07 -9.51
CA ARG A 375 -35.69 7.85 -10.75
C ARG A 375 -34.43 8.65 -11.08
N ALA A 376 -33.29 8.01 -10.94
CA ALA A 376 -32.01 8.63 -11.25
C ALA A 376 -31.15 7.73 -12.15
N GLN A 377 -30.23 8.35 -12.88
CA GLN A 377 -29.25 7.67 -13.73
C GLN A 377 -27.91 8.40 -13.69
N ARG A 378 -26.83 7.65 -13.90
CA ARG A 378 -25.46 8.15 -14.08
C ARG A 378 -24.77 7.42 -15.23
N PRO A 379 -23.78 8.04 -15.87
CA PRO A 379 -22.83 7.34 -16.73
C PRO A 379 -22.28 6.09 -16.06
N VAL A 380 -22.14 5.01 -16.84
CA VAL A 380 -21.58 3.74 -16.34
C VAL A 380 -20.46 3.23 -17.22
N ALA A 381 -19.52 2.53 -16.58
CA ALA A 381 -18.47 1.75 -17.22
C ALA A 381 -18.16 0.49 -16.38
N TYR A 382 -17.35 -0.40 -16.93
CA TYR A 382 -16.63 -1.41 -16.18
C TYR A 382 -15.13 -1.11 -16.24
N THR A 383 -14.39 -1.53 -15.21
CA THR A 383 -12.93 -1.41 -15.19
C THR A 383 -12.32 -2.22 -16.34
N ASN A 384 -11.40 -1.63 -17.10
CA ASN A 384 -10.62 -2.35 -18.09
C ASN A 384 -9.11 -2.14 -17.87
N TRP A 385 -8.32 -3.15 -18.22
CA TRP A 385 -6.86 -3.11 -18.22
C TRP A 385 -6.36 -3.25 -19.66
N PRO A 386 -5.17 -2.72 -20.01
CA PRO A 386 -4.60 -2.95 -21.33
C PRO A 386 -4.46 -4.43 -21.70
N THR A 387 -4.33 -5.32 -20.71
CA THR A 387 -4.28 -6.79 -20.91
C THR A 387 -5.57 -7.40 -21.46
N LEU A 388 -6.66 -6.62 -21.46
CA LEU A 388 -7.97 -6.94 -22.01
C LEU A 388 -8.49 -5.81 -22.90
N ASP A 389 -7.59 -4.94 -23.40
CA ASP A 389 -8.01 -3.95 -24.38
C ASP A 389 -8.42 -4.64 -25.70
N PRO A 390 -9.28 -4.00 -26.51
CA PRO A 390 -9.78 -4.61 -27.73
C PRO A 390 -8.83 -4.46 -28.92
N LEU A 391 -7.63 -3.90 -28.72
CA LEU A 391 -6.65 -3.71 -29.78
C LEU A 391 -5.88 -5.02 -29.99
N HIS A 392 -5.29 -5.18 -31.17
CA HIS A 392 -4.40 -6.30 -31.46
C HIS A 392 -2.94 -5.83 -31.44
N HIS A 393 -2.09 -6.54 -30.69
CA HIS A 393 -0.71 -6.11 -30.43
C HIS A 393 0.30 -7.14 -30.98
N PRO A 394 0.88 -6.95 -32.18
CA PRO A 394 1.77 -7.94 -32.81
C PRO A 394 3.00 -8.32 -31.98
N THR A 395 3.42 -7.47 -31.05
CA THR A 395 4.57 -7.70 -30.17
C THR A 395 4.26 -8.53 -28.92
N GLU A 396 2.99 -8.87 -28.67
CA GLU A 396 2.54 -9.61 -27.48
C GLU A 396 2.09 -11.02 -27.86
N THR A 397 2.96 -12.02 -27.72
CA THR A 397 2.53 -13.43 -27.84
C THR A 397 1.79 -13.90 -26.60
N THR A 398 0.84 -14.82 -26.79
CA THR A 398 0.35 -15.68 -25.70
C THR A 398 1.47 -16.60 -25.18
N ALA A 399 1.29 -17.18 -24.00
CA ALA A 399 2.23 -18.12 -23.40
C ALA A 399 2.47 -19.35 -24.31
N ASP A 400 1.42 -19.89 -24.93
CA ASP A 400 1.52 -21.04 -25.83
C ASP A 400 2.26 -20.69 -27.13
N GLU A 401 1.98 -19.52 -27.72
CA GLU A 401 2.71 -19.01 -28.88
C GLU A 401 4.19 -18.81 -28.56
N GLU A 402 4.51 -18.21 -27.42
CA GLU A 402 5.88 -18.00 -26.99
C GLU A 402 6.63 -19.33 -26.82
N VAL A 403 6.02 -20.30 -26.12
CA VAL A 403 6.58 -21.64 -25.93
C VAL A 403 6.83 -22.32 -27.28
N ALA A 404 5.91 -22.22 -28.23
CA ALA A 404 6.07 -22.78 -29.57
C ALA A 404 7.23 -22.14 -30.33
N ILE A 405 7.34 -20.80 -30.31
CA ILE A 405 8.44 -20.06 -30.94
C ILE A 405 9.78 -20.48 -30.34
N ARG A 406 9.89 -20.54 -29.01
CA ARG A 406 11.12 -20.93 -28.31
C ARG A 406 11.53 -22.37 -28.65
N ARG A 407 10.60 -23.32 -28.61
CA ARG A 407 10.86 -24.72 -29.01
C ARG A 407 11.32 -24.83 -30.46
N SER A 408 10.74 -24.04 -31.37
CA SER A 408 11.16 -24.02 -32.79
C SER A 408 12.62 -23.56 -32.99
N ARG A 409 13.17 -22.82 -32.01
CA ARG A 409 14.58 -22.35 -31.99
C ARG A 409 15.53 -23.32 -31.29
N GLY A 410 15.06 -24.49 -30.86
CA GLY A 410 15.83 -25.47 -30.12
C GLY A 410 15.98 -25.16 -28.63
N GLU A 411 15.20 -24.22 -28.08
CA GLU A 411 15.22 -23.94 -26.64
C GLU A 411 14.42 -24.99 -25.85
N TYR A 412 14.98 -25.42 -24.73
CA TYR A 412 14.25 -26.24 -23.76
C TYR A 412 13.44 -25.34 -22.83
N VAL A 413 12.11 -25.41 -22.93
CA VAL A 413 11.19 -24.63 -22.10
C VAL A 413 10.52 -25.56 -21.10
N ALA A 414 11.05 -25.59 -19.88
CA ALA A 414 10.59 -26.48 -18.81
C ALA A 414 9.24 -26.06 -18.21
N ARG A 415 8.93 -24.76 -18.23
CA ARG A 415 7.71 -24.16 -17.68
C ARG A 415 7.26 -23.03 -18.59
N ALA A 416 5.96 -22.81 -18.67
CA ALA A 416 5.42 -21.63 -19.34
C ALA A 416 5.90 -20.34 -18.65
N PRO A 417 6.01 -19.21 -19.39
CA PRO A 417 6.29 -17.91 -18.79
C PRO A 417 5.30 -17.59 -17.65
N ARG A 418 5.78 -17.01 -16.55
CA ARG A 418 4.95 -16.54 -15.42
C ARG A 418 4.42 -15.14 -15.75
N GLU A 419 3.53 -15.05 -16.74
CA GLU A 419 2.92 -13.81 -17.25
C GLU A 419 1.47 -14.08 -17.67
N TYR A 420 0.61 -13.06 -17.64
CA TYR A 420 -0.74 -13.17 -18.17
C TYR A 420 -0.74 -13.15 -19.71
N ASP A 421 -1.76 -13.76 -20.32
CA ASP A 421 -1.99 -13.61 -21.75
C ASP A 421 -2.62 -12.23 -22.03
N ASN A 422 -1.77 -11.23 -22.24
CA ASN A 422 -2.14 -9.80 -22.30
C ASN A 422 -2.78 -9.34 -23.62
N ASP A 423 -2.96 -10.24 -24.59
CA ASP A 423 -3.58 -9.96 -25.89
C ASP A 423 -4.26 -11.23 -26.46
N ALA A 424 -4.93 -12.01 -25.59
CA ALA A 424 -5.65 -13.23 -25.97
C ALA A 424 -7.18 -13.08 -25.97
N ALA A 425 -7.69 -12.06 -25.28
CA ALA A 425 -9.10 -11.70 -25.25
C ALA A 425 -9.22 -10.18 -25.01
N GLY A 426 -10.34 -9.60 -25.43
CA GLY A 426 -10.64 -8.20 -25.21
C GLY A 426 -12.01 -8.00 -24.57
N LEU A 427 -12.15 -6.93 -23.80
CA LEU A 427 -13.43 -6.36 -23.36
C LEU A 427 -13.62 -5.02 -24.07
N ASP A 428 -14.68 -4.91 -24.87
CA ASP A 428 -14.88 -3.73 -25.70
C ASP A 428 -16.14 -2.94 -25.31
N ALA A 429 -15.92 -1.81 -24.63
CA ALA A 429 -16.99 -0.93 -24.18
C ALA A 429 -17.77 -0.33 -25.37
N SER A 430 -17.14 -0.21 -26.55
CA SER A 430 -17.78 0.37 -27.74
C SER A 430 -18.92 -0.49 -28.31
N LEU A 431 -18.99 -1.76 -27.91
CA LEU A 431 -20.07 -2.68 -28.30
C LEU A 431 -21.40 -2.41 -27.56
N LEU A 432 -21.36 -1.65 -26.46
CA LEU A 432 -22.55 -1.34 -25.66
C LEU A 432 -23.33 -0.19 -26.30
N VAL A 433 -24.61 -0.43 -26.58
CA VAL A 433 -25.51 0.56 -27.19
C VAL A 433 -26.59 0.99 -26.18
N PRO A 434 -26.55 2.23 -25.67
CA PRO A 434 -27.62 2.80 -24.87
C PRO A 434 -28.93 2.93 -25.65
N THR A 435 -30.05 2.58 -25.01
CA THR A 435 -31.38 2.86 -25.55
C THR A 435 -31.82 4.28 -25.19
N ALA A 436 -32.94 4.74 -25.77
CA ALA A 436 -33.56 6.02 -25.40
C ALA A 436 -33.98 6.10 -23.91
N ALA A 437 -34.09 4.96 -23.21
CA ALA A 437 -34.39 4.94 -21.78
C ALA A 437 -33.17 5.26 -20.90
N PHE A 438 -31.96 5.34 -21.47
CA PHE A 438 -30.71 5.60 -20.74
C PHE A 438 -29.92 6.81 -21.30
N PRO A 439 -30.45 8.04 -21.15
CA PRO A 439 -29.77 9.26 -21.61
C PRO A 439 -28.46 9.60 -20.88
N ALA A 440 -28.14 8.95 -19.74
CA ALA A 440 -26.89 9.19 -19.03
C ALA A 440 -25.66 8.59 -19.74
N GLY A 441 -25.85 7.50 -20.49
CA GLY A 441 -24.85 6.95 -21.41
C GLY A 441 -23.73 6.10 -20.80
N VAL A 442 -22.84 5.61 -21.65
CA VAL A 442 -21.70 4.73 -21.31
C VAL A 442 -20.37 5.38 -21.68
N PHE A 443 -19.30 4.97 -21.00
CA PHE A 443 -17.92 5.39 -21.31
C PHE A 443 -16.95 4.21 -21.14
N ALA A 444 -15.75 4.34 -21.71
CA ALA A 444 -14.68 3.36 -21.55
C ALA A 444 -13.73 3.80 -20.42
N ALA A 445 -13.40 2.90 -19.48
CA ALA A 445 -12.57 3.20 -18.33
C ALA A 445 -11.34 2.28 -18.27
N TYR A 446 -10.14 2.84 -18.40
CA TYR A 446 -8.89 2.07 -18.44
C TYR A 446 -7.94 2.44 -17.30
N HIS A 447 -7.32 1.45 -16.67
CA HIS A 447 -6.13 1.64 -15.85
C HIS A 447 -4.90 1.52 -16.76
N ALA A 448 -4.36 2.65 -17.24
CA ALA A 448 -3.30 2.65 -18.24
C ALA A 448 -2.04 3.33 -17.68
N TYR A 449 -1.06 2.50 -17.33
CA TYR A 449 0.25 2.92 -16.83
C TYR A 449 1.29 2.89 -17.97
N PRO A 450 2.28 3.80 -17.99
CA PRO A 450 3.16 3.98 -19.16
C PRO A 450 4.17 2.85 -19.40
N TYR A 451 4.30 1.91 -18.48
CA TYR A 451 5.35 0.89 -18.44
C TYR A 451 4.84 -0.53 -18.67
N TYR A 452 3.53 -0.81 -18.62
CA TYR A 452 2.99 -2.17 -18.74
C TYR A 452 1.66 -2.13 -19.50
N PRO A 453 1.33 -3.13 -20.33
CA PRO A 453 2.08 -4.36 -20.66
C PRO A 453 3.28 -4.14 -21.60
N ASP A 454 3.99 -5.23 -21.91
CA ASP A 454 5.18 -5.20 -22.76
C ASP A 454 4.89 -4.64 -24.15
N PHE A 455 3.71 -4.88 -24.74
CA PHE A 455 3.36 -4.26 -26.04
C PHE A 455 3.45 -2.74 -26.03
N MET A 456 3.14 -2.07 -24.91
CA MET A 456 3.20 -0.62 -24.83
C MET A 456 4.65 -0.13 -24.96
N VAL A 457 5.59 -0.94 -24.48
CA VAL A 457 7.03 -0.67 -24.51
C VAL A 457 7.67 -1.10 -25.83
N LEU A 458 7.23 -2.21 -26.41
CA LEU A 458 7.91 -2.89 -27.52
C LEU A 458 7.34 -2.54 -28.89
N ASP A 459 6.06 -2.13 -28.99
CA ASP A 459 5.45 -1.84 -30.29
C ASP A 459 6.11 -0.63 -30.98
N SER A 460 6.62 -0.87 -32.18
CA SER A 460 7.30 0.14 -32.98
C SER A 460 6.39 1.29 -33.43
N GLY A 461 5.08 1.04 -33.57
CA GLY A 461 4.06 2.04 -33.85
C GLY A 461 3.90 3.02 -32.68
N TYR A 462 3.84 2.50 -31.46
CA TYR A 462 3.82 3.34 -30.25
C TYR A 462 5.15 4.08 -30.06
N ALA A 463 6.29 3.43 -30.33
CA ALA A 463 7.62 4.07 -30.25
C ALA A 463 7.82 5.22 -31.26
N ALA A 464 7.14 5.16 -32.40
CA ALA A 464 7.15 6.21 -33.42
C ALA A 464 6.34 7.46 -33.00
N ALA A 465 5.41 7.33 -32.06
CA ALA A 465 4.53 8.42 -31.65
C ALA A 465 5.29 9.59 -30.99
N ARG A 466 4.74 10.79 -31.18
CA ARG A 466 5.26 12.05 -30.65
C ARG A 466 4.09 12.83 -30.06
N SER A 467 4.13 13.07 -28.75
CA SER A 467 3.24 14.01 -28.10
C SER A 467 3.76 15.45 -28.30
N PRO A 468 3.00 16.48 -27.91
CA PRO A 468 3.49 17.86 -27.88
C PRO A 468 4.77 18.06 -27.04
N GLU A 469 5.07 17.13 -26.11
CA GLU A 469 6.26 17.16 -25.25
C GLU A 469 7.39 16.23 -25.73
N GLY A 470 7.25 15.60 -26.91
CA GLY A 470 8.28 14.78 -27.55
C GLY A 470 7.92 13.29 -27.66
N PRO A 471 8.91 12.38 -27.83
CA PRO A 471 8.68 10.94 -27.91
C PRO A 471 7.90 10.38 -26.72
N SER A 472 6.87 9.59 -26.99
CA SER A 472 6.05 8.93 -25.97
C SER A 472 5.36 7.68 -26.51
N ASN A 473 5.79 6.52 -26.04
CA ASN A 473 5.11 5.26 -26.29
C ASN A 473 3.70 5.26 -25.69
N TYR A 474 3.57 5.79 -24.48
CA TYR A 474 2.29 5.91 -23.78
C TYR A 474 1.27 6.72 -24.59
N TYR A 475 1.69 7.86 -25.14
CA TYR A 475 0.85 8.67 -26.01
C TYR A 475 0.40 7.91 -27.26
N GLY A 476 1.31 7.16 -27.90
CA GLY A 476 0.96 6.31 -29.05
C GLY A 476 -0.11 5.27 -28.73
N TYR A 477 0.00 4.62 -27.57
CA TYR A 477 -1.03 3.70 -27.08
C TYR A 477 -2.35 4.42 -26.81
N LEU A 478 -2.32 5.56 -26.12
CA LEU A 478 -3.52 6.35 -25.85
C LEU A 478 -4.23 6.80 -27.13
N GLN A 479 -3.49 7.18 -28.17
CA GLN A 479 -4.07 7.54 -29.47
C GLN A 479 -4.77 6.36 -30.15
N ALA A 480 -4.17 5.16 -30.11
CA ALA A 480 -4.80 3.96 -30.65
C ALA A 480 -6.08 3.62 -29.86
N LEU A 481 -6.02 3.73 -28.54
CA LEU A 481 -7.13 3.46 -27.65
C LEU A 481 -8.29 4.45 -27.86
N THR A 482 -8.02 5.75 -27.92
CA THR A 482 -9.05 6.77 -28.17
C THR A 482 -9.62 6.71 -29.58
N ALA A 483 -8.81 6.32 -30.56
CA ALA A 483 -9.28 6.08 -31.93
C ALA A 483 -10.23 4.88 -32.02
N HIS A 484 -9.97 3.80 -31.29
CA HIS A 484 -10.86 2.63 -31.23
C HIS A 484 -12.23 2.99 -30.64
N HIS A 485 -12.24 3.80 -29.59
CA HIS A 485 -13.45 4.26 -28.91
C HIS A 485 -14.04 5.56 -29.50
N ALA A 486 -13.82 5.84 -30.79
CA ALA A 486 -14.28 7.07 -31.41
C ALA A 486 -15.80 7.29 -31.22
N GLY A 487 -16.17 8.46 -30.67
CA GLY A 487 -17.57 8.79 -30.35
C GLY A 487 -18.04 8.34 -28.96
N MET A 488 -17.16 7.74 -28.16
CA MET A 488 -17.39 7.40 -26.75
C MET A 488 -16.33 8.09 -25.87
N PRO A 489 -16.66 8.56 -24.65
CA PRO A 489 -15.65 9.10 -23.76
C PRO A 489 -14.70 7.99 -23.28
N VAL A 490 -13.40 8.24 -23.36
CA VAL A 490 -12.37 7.37 -22.76
C VAL A 490 -11.83 8.04 -21.53
N VAL A 491 -11.92 7.40 -20.37
CA VAL A 491 -11.34 7.87 -19.11
C VAL A 491 -10.17 6.97 -18.77
N ILE A 492 -9.00 7.57 -18.57
CA ILE A 492 -7.88 6.88 -17.95
C ILE A 492 -8.13 6.92 -16.43
N ALA A 493 -8.84 5.91 -15.94
CA ALA A 493 -9.30 5.80 -14.56
C ALA A 493 -8.17 5.55 -13.56
N GLU A 494 -7.00 5.12 -14.05
CA GLU A 494 -5.74 5.13 -13.30
C GLU A 494 -4.55 5.40 -14.22
N TYR A 495 -3.64 6.25 -13.76
CA TYR A 495 -2.30 6.44 -14.32
C TYR A 495 -1.37 6.99 -13.25
N GLY A 496 -0.08 6.81 -13.43
CA GLY A 496 0.95 7.43 -12.61
C GLY A 496 2.27 6.67 -12.66
N VAL A 497 3.28 7.20 -11.99
CA VAL A 497 4.52 6.48 -11.64
C VAL A 497 4.86 6.70 -10.16
N PRO A 498 5.56 5.76 -9.49
CA PRO A 498 5.89 5.87 -8.07
C PRO A 498 7.31 6.38 -7.81
N ALA A 499 7.55 6.90 -6.59
CA ALA A 499 8.85 7.38 -6.10
C ALA A 499 9.63 6.32 -5.27
N SER A 500 9.55 5.05 -5.68
CA SER A 500 10.31 3.94 -5.08
C SER A 500 11.78 3.93 -5.56
N ALA A 501 12.67 3.29 -4.80
CA ALA A 501 14.02 3.01 -5.25
C ALA A 501 14.08 1.78 -6.18
N GLY A 502 13.23 0.79 -5.91
CA GLY A 502 13.09 -0.39 -6.76
C GLY A 502 12.35 -0.08 -8.06
N ILE A 503 12.72 -0.79 -9.12
CA ILE A 503 12.10 -0.76 -10.44
C ILE A 503 11.53 -2.14 -10.75
N ALA A 504 10.21 -2.24 -10.94
CA ALA A 504 9.52 -3.49 -11.29
C ALA A 504 9.31 -3.66 -12.79
N HIS A 505 9.50 -2.62 -13.60
CA HIS A 505 9.41 -2.71 -15.06
C HIS A 505 10.08 -1.48 -15.70
N LEU A 506 10.88 -1.68 -16.74
CA LEU A 506 11.60 -0.63 -17.46
C LEU A 506 10.85 -0.16 -18.70
N GLN A 507 10.98 1.14 -18.96
CA GLN A 507 10.20 1.89 -19.94
C GLN A 507 11.16 2.80 -20.74
N PRO A 508 11.05 2.91 -22.08
CA PRO A 508 12.10 3.51 -22.92
C PRO A 508 12.38 5.01 -22.67
N GLN A 509 11.38 5.77 -22.25
CA GLN A 509 11.47 7.21 -21.94
C GLN A 509 11.87 7.48 -20.47
N GLY A 510 12.12 6.44 -19.67
CA GLY A 510 12.47 6.58 -18.26
C GLY A 510 11.28 6.57 -17.31
N TRP A 511 10.06 6.31 -17.78
CA TRP A 511 8.83 6.32 -16.96
C TRP A 511 8.55 4.93 -16.40
N HIS A 512 9.52 4.44 -15.65
CA HIS A 512 9.57 3.06 -15.19
C HIS A 512 8.47 2.76 -14.15
N HIS A 513 8.23 1.49 -13.87
CA HIS A 513 7.48 1.11 -12.67
C HIS A 513 8.39 1.26 -11.44
N GLY A 514 8.66 2.51 -11.03
CA GLY A 514 9.54 2.86 -9.91
C GLY A 514 10.90 3.45 -10.31
N GLY A 515 11.83 3.59 -9.36
CA GLY A 515 13.17 4.14 -9.59
C GLY A 515 13.24 5.67 -9.65
N HIS A 516 12.14 6.38 -9.41
CA HIS A 516 12.07 7.84 -9.51
C HIS A 516 12.54 8.55 -8.23
N THR A 517 13.01 9.79 -8.39
CA THR A 517 12.99 10.76 -7.28
C THR A 517 11.58 11.33 -7.13
N GLU A 518 11.26 11.97 -6.01
CA GLU A 518 9.97 12.69 -5.90
C GLU A 518 9.82 13.80 -6.96
N ALA A 519 10.92 14.43 -7.35
CA ALA A 519 10.93 15.46 -8.39
C ALA A 519 10.66 14.86 -9.78
N SER A 520 11.29 13.74 -10.13
CA SER A 520 11.05 13.08 -11.41
C SER A 520 9.64 12.46 -11.46
N MET A 521 9.16 11.86 -10.37
CA MET A 521 7.78 11.40 -10.23
C MET A 521 6.78 12.54 -10.55
N ALA A 522 7.01 13.72 -9.97
CA ALA A 522 6.16 14.88 -10.20
C ALA A 522 6.16 15.34 -11.68
N ALA A 523 7.34 15.38 -12.30
CA ALA A 523 7.48 15.78 -13.70
C ALA A 523 6.81 14.77 -14.66
N VAL A 524 6.99 13.47 -14.42
CA VAL A 524 6.39 12.41 -15.23
C VAL A 524 4.87 12.45 -15.11
N ASN A 525 4.32 12.48 -13.89
CA ASN A 525 2.87 12.50 -13.70
C ASN A 525 2.21 13.71 -14.36
N ALA A 526 2.83 14.90 -14.31
CA ALA A 526 2.33 16.09 -15.00
C ALA A 526 2.27 15.91 -16.52
N ARG A 527 3.30 15.28 -17.10
CA ARG A 527 3.34 14.97 -18.53
C ARG A 527 2.30 13.94 -18.89
N LEU A 528 2.14 12.86 -18.12
CA LEU A 528 1.09 11.86 -18.35
C LEU A 528 -0.30 12.53 -18.34
N THR A 529 -0.58 13.42 -17.39
CA THR A 529 -1.85 14.16 -17.32
C THR A 529 -2.12 14.97 -18.59
N ARG A 530 -1.10 15.65 -19.14
CA ARG A 530 -1.23 16.44 -20.39
C ARG A 530 -1.33 15.55 -21.62
N GLU A 531 -0.60 14.43 -21.67
CA GLU A 531 -0.65 13.49 -22.78
C GLU A 531 -2.00 12.76 -22.87
N ILE A 532 -2.64 12.46 -21.73
CA ILE A 532 -4.03 11.96 -21.68
C ILE A 532 -4.98 12.96 -22.33
N ALA A 533 -4.86 14.25 -21.98
CA ALA A 533 -5.67 15.30 -22.61
C ALA A 533 -5.36 15.42 -24.11
N ALA A 534 -4.08 15.44 -24.49
CA ALA A 534 -3.65 15.58 -25.88
C ALA A 534 -4.01 14.36 -26.76
N ALA A 535 -4.31 13.20 -26.17
CA ALA A 535 -4.74 12.01 -26.88
C ALA A 535 -6.27 12.01 -27.15
N GLY A 536 -7.00 13.02 -26.64
CA GLY A 536 -8.44 13.15 -26.82
C GLY A 536 -9.28 12.35 -25.81
N ALA A 537 -8.68 11.88 -24.72
CA ALA A 537 -9.41 11.25 -23.63
C ALA A 537 -10.31 12.27 -22.90
N ALA A 538 -11.40 11.81 -22.29
CA ALA A 538 -12.36 12.63 -21.54
C ALA A 538 -11.87 13.02 -20.14
N GLY A 539 -10.74 12.46 -19.71
CA GLY A 539 -10.04 12.84 -18.49
C GLY A 539 -9.17 11.73 -17.93
N GLY A 540 -8.47 12.07 -16.86
CA GLY A 540 -7.54 11.20 -16.16
C GLY A 540 -7.74 11.27 -14.65
N ILE A 541 -7.62 10.13 -13.98
CA ILE A 541 -7.67 10.01 -12.52
C ILE A 541 -6.33 9.47 -12.04
N VAL A 542 -5.53 10.33 -11.38
CA VAL A 542 -4.16 9.97 -10.98
C VAL A 542 -4.18 8.96 -9.82
N PHE A 543 -3.30 7.96 -9.90
CA PHE A 543 -3.06 6.99 -8.83
C PHE A 543 -1.80 7.40 -8.06
N ALA A 544 -1.86 7.75 -6.77
CA ALA A 544 -3.04 7.86 -5.89
C ALA A 544 -2.87 8.97 -4.82
N TRP A 545 -3.91 9.22 -4.02
CA TRP A 545 -3.85 10.24 -2.96
C TRP A 545 -2.81 9.95 -1.88
N ILE A 546 -2.72 8.71 -1.40
CA ILE A 546 -1.81 8.29 -0.33
C ILE A 546 -0.93 7.12 -0.75
N ASP A 547 0.22 6.95 -0.10
CA ASP A 547 1.01 5.71 -0.14
C ASP A 547 0.23 4.56 0.53
N GLU A 548 0.39 3.33 0.03
CA GLU A 548 -0.37 2.16 0.49
C GLU A 548 0.56 0.99 0.85
N TRP A 549 0.99 0.90 2.11
CA TRP A 549 2.01 -0.06 2.57
C TRP A 549 1.60 -1.54 2.47
N PHE A 550 0.31 -1.83 2.33
CA PHE A 550 -0.17 -3.22 2.19
C PHE A 550 -0.06 -3.75 0.77
N LYS A 551 0.19 -2.89 -0.23
CA LYS A 551 0.34 -3.33 -1.61
C LYS A 551 1.69 -4.01 -1.83
N ARG A 552 1.75 -4.81 -2.89
CA ARG A 552 2.93 -5.57 -3.29
C ARG A 552 2.96 -5.82 -4.79
N ASN A 553 4.16 -6.01 -5.33
CA ASN A 553 4.37 -6.40 -6.72
C ASN A 553 5.30 -7.62 -6.85
N TRP A 554 5.39 -8.16 -8.07
CA TRP A 554 6.14 -9.38 -8.38
C TRP A 554 7.63 -9.33 -7.98
N LEU A 555 8.24 -8.14 -7.95
CA LEU A 555 9.66 -7.95 -7.59
C LEU A 555 9.95 -8.33 -6.14
N VAL A 556 8.98 -8.15 -5.24
CA VAL A 556 9.20 -8.25 -3.79
C VAL A 556 8.26 -9.22 -3.08
N MET A 557 7.09 -9.53 -3.67
CA MET A 557 6.01 -10.26 -2.97
C MET A 557 6.43 -11.64 -2.43
N ASP A 558 7.35 -12.33 -3.10
CA ASP A 558 7.84 -13.65 -2.67
C ASP A 558 8.80 -13.55 -1.45
N PHE A 559 9.22 -12.32 -1.07
CA PHE A 559 10.16 -12.04 0.02
C PHE A 559 9.55 -11.26 1.19
N GLU A 560 8.32 -10.75 1.06
CA GLU A 560 7.61 -10.07 2.16
C GLU A 560 6.84 -11.10 2.98
N LEU A 561 7.57 -11.78 3.87
CA LEU A 561 7.09 -12.93 4.60
C LEU A 561 7.15 -12.71 6.13
N PRO A 562 6.05 -12.98 6.87
CA PRO A 562 4.77 -13.51 6.36
C PRO A 562 3.92 -12.42 5.68
N ALA A 563 3.14 -12.83 4.68
CA ALA A 563 2.46 -11.95 3.72
C ALA A 563 1.54 -10.91 4.39
N GLU A 564 0.83 -11.30 5.45
CA GLU A 564 -0.14 -10.46 6.18
C GLU A 564 0.49 -9.32 7.00
N ARG A 565 1.83 -9.35 7.16
CA ARG A 565 2.60 -8.36 7.91
C ARG A 565 3.26 -7.29 7.04
N ASN A 566 3.17 -7.40 5.71
CA ASN A 566 3.78 -6.43 4.79
C ASN A 566 3.30 -4.98 5.08
N ARG A 567 2.02 -4.80 5.43
CA ARG A 567 1.43 -3.52 5.85
C ARG A 567 2.15 -2.81 7.02
N LEU A 568 2.97 -3.54 7.79
CA LEU A 568 3.64 -3.02 8.99
C LEU A 568 4.92 -2.25 8.68
N TRP A 569 5.44 -2.29 7.46
CA TRP A 569 6.71 -1.65 7.13
C TRP A 569 6.69 -1.12 5.70
N LEU A 570 7.52 -0.11 5.42
CA LEU A 570 7.59 0.49 4.09
C LEU A 570 8.75 -0.13 3.32
N ASN A 571 8.43 -0.99 2.36
CA ASN A 571 9.43 -1.57 1.48
C ASN A 571 9.81 -0.56 0.39
N ARG A 572 10.97 0.10 0.55
CA ARG A 572 11.44 1.12 -0.41
C ARG A 572 11.82 0.54 -1.78
N LEU A 573 11.91 -0.78 -1.91
CA LEU A 573 12.09 -1.48 -3.17
C LEU A 573 10.77 -1.88 -3.85
N ASP A 574 9.62 -1.58 -3.23
CA ASP A 574 8.30 -1.88 -3.76
C ASP A 574 7.66 -0.63 -4.40
N PRO A 575 7.62 -0.53 -5.74
CA PRO A 575 6.86 0.51 -6.43
C PRO A 575 5.41 0.72 -5.95
N GLU A 576 4.68 -0.34 -5.63
CA GLU A 576 3.24 -0.27 -5.34
C GLU A 576 2.92 0.46 -4.04
N GLN A 577 3.89 0.56 -3.12
CA GLN A 577 3.70 1.25 -1.83
C GLN A 577 3.92 2.77 -1.94
N LEU A 578 4.39 3.31 -3.07
CA LEU A 578 4.97 4.67 -3.17
C LEU A 578 4.37 5.57 -4.27
N TYR A 579 3.08 5.41 -4.58
CA TYR A 579 2.34 6.25 -5.53
C TYR A 579 1.75 7.53 -4.93
N GLY A 580 1.75 7.67 -3.61
CA GLY A 580 0.99 8.71 -2.92
C GLY A 580 1.44 10.13 -3.25
N ILE A 581 0.49 10.98 -3.63
CA ILE A 581 0.67 12.44 -3.63
C ILE A 581 0.99 12.91 -2.20
N MET A 582 0.36 12.29 -1.22
CA MET A 582 0.72 12.34 0.20
C MET A 582 1.64 11.17 0.52
N ALA A 583 2.90 11.49 0.83
CA ALA A 583 3.85 10.51 1.33
C ALA A 583 3.45 10.09 2.74
N LEU A 584 3.30 8.77 2.98
CA LEU A 584 3.11 8.20 4.32
C LEU A 584 4.41 7.48 4.70
N GLU A 585 5.29 8.21 5.37
CA GLU A 585 6.68 7.81 5.62
C GLU A 585 6.86 7.30 7.05
N PRO A 586 7.77 6.35 7.31
CA PRO A 586 8.13 6.00 8.68
C PRO A 586 8.65 7.22 9.45
N GLU A 587 8.36 7.29 10.74
CA GLU A 587 9.10 8.21 11.60
C GLU A 587 10.59 7.83 11.58
N PRO A 588 11.50 8.74 11.22
CA PRO A 588 12.90 8.38 11.02
C PRO A 588 13.57 8.04 12.36
N ALA A 589 14.40 7.00 12.35
CA ALA A 589 15.19 6.61 13.51
C ALA A 589 16.16 7.72 13.96
N VAL A 590 16.62 8.53 13.01
CA VAL A 590 17.55 9.64 13.21
C VAL A 590 16.96 10.91 12.57
N THR A 591 16.68 11.92 13.39
CA THR A 591 15.94 13.12 12.96
C THR A 591 16.84 14.18 12.32
N GLY A 592 16.42 14.70 11.16
CA GLY A 592 17.13 15.75 10.40
C GLY A 592 17.11 15.47 8.90
N VAL A 593 17.17 16.50 8.07
CA VAL A 593 17.11 16.40 6.59
C VAL A 593 18.49 16.14 6.01
N THR A 594 19.53 16.78 6.53
CA THR A 594 20.93 16.58 6.10
C THR A 594 21.73 15.82 7.14
N VAL A 595 22.86 15.22 6.72
CA VAL A 595 23.79 14.57 7.68
C VAL A 595 24.29 15.54 8.75
N THR A 596 24.42 16.84 8.43
CA THR A 596 24.83 17.88 9.41
C THR A 596 23.78 18.08 10.50
N GLU A 597 22.50 18.12 10.12
CA GLU A 597 21.39 18.23 11.08
C GLU A 597 21.24 16.98 11.96
N ARG A 598 21.48 15.79 11.39
CA ARG A 598 21.36 14.51 12.09
C ARG A 598 22.48 14.24 13.09
N ARG A 599 23.56 15.02 13.12
CA ARG A 599 24.68 14.83 14.05
C ARG A 599 24.28 14.82 15.51
N ALA A 600 23.34 15.70 15.90
CA ALA A 600 22.85 15.74 17.27
C ALA A 600 22.14 14.42 17.63
N ALA A 601 21.22 13.97 16.77
CA ALA A 601 20.51 12.71 16.94
C ALA A 601 21.45 11.50 16.99
N TRP A 602 22.50 11.46 16.17
CA TRP A 602 23.51 10.39 16.24
C TRP A 602 24.30 10.35 17.55
N ARG A 603 24.58 11.50 18.18
CA ARG A 603 25.29 11.55 19.47
C ARG A 603 24.48 10.95 20.61
N ASP A 604 23.16 10.97 20.50
CA ASP A 604 22.24 10.42 21.51
C ASP A 604 22.09 8.89 21.40
N ILE A 605 22.58 8.30 20.31
CA ILE A 605 22.61 6.85 20.10
C ILE A 605 23.92 6.30 20.69
N ALA A 606 23.91 5.11 21.29
CA ALA A 606 25.13 4.46 21.77
C ALA A 606 25.94 3.88 20.58
N PRO A 607 27.28 3.97 20.58
CA PRO A 607 28.07 3.42 19.48
C PRO A 607 28.15 1.90 19.61
N LEU A 608 28.08 1.20 18.48
CA LEU A 608 28.49 -0.21 18.42
C LEU A 608 29.99 -0.31 18.69
N TYR A 609 30.78 0.52 18.01
CA TYR A 609 32.22 0.56 18.20
C TYR A 609 32.68 1.98 18.50
N ALA A 610 33.63 2.12 19.43
CA ALA A 610 34.29 3.39 19.72
C ALA A 610 35.79 3.16 19.93
N SER A 611 36.61 3.92 19.21
CA SER A 611 38.07 3.88 19.34
C SER A 611 38.60 5.09 20.12
N ALA A 612 39.79 4.95 20.71
CA ALA A 612 40.43 5.99 21.51
C ALA A 612 40.74 7.27 20.73
N ASP A 613 40.91 7.18 19.41
CA ASP A 613 41.16 8.30 18.50
C ASP A 613 39.87 8.98 17.99
N GLY A 614 38.73 8.62 18.60
CA GLY A 614 37.44 9.25 18.35
C GLY A 614 36.63 8.62 17.21
N ALA A 615 37.10 7.55 16.56
CA ALA A 615 36.29 6.85 15.57
C ALA A 615 35.09 6.15 16.22
N ARG A 616 33.91 6.21 15.59
CA ARG A 616 32.68 5.57 16.06
C ARG A 616 31.89 4.94 14.93
N VAL A 617 31.27 3.79 15.21
CA VAL A 617 30.27 3.17 14.36
C VAL A 617 28.96 3.14 15.13
N ARG A 618 27.88 3.60 14.51
CA ARG A 618 26.54 3.67 15.10
C ARG A 618 25.53 3.04 14.17
N ALA A 619 24.50 2.43 14.75
CA ALA A 619 23.40 1.84 14.01
C ALA A 619 22.06 2.26 14.62
N ALA A 620 21.06 2.44 13.76
CA ALA A 620 19.68 2.72 14.14
C ALA A 620 18.73 2.05 13.13
N ALA A 621 17.44 1.96 13.46
CA ALA A 621 16.46 1.26 12.65
C ALA A 621 15.09 1.94 12.71
N ASP A 622 14.41 2.02 11.58
CA ASP A 622 13.00 2.39 11.48
C ASP A 622 12.22 1.39 10.60
N ALA A 623 10.96 1.67 10.31
CA ALA A 623 10.11 0.77 9.55
C ALA A 623 10.44 0.67 8.04
N ALA A 624 11.51 1.32 7.55
CA ALA A 624 11.98 1.15 6.17
C ALA A 624 13.47 0.79 6.07
N TYR A 625 14.29 1.22 7.03
CA TYR A 625 15.75 1.20 6.89
C TYR A 625 16.50 0.68 8.12
N LEU A 626 17.63 0.02 7.85
CA LEU A 626 18.80 0.03 8.72
C LEU A 626 19.64 1.28 8.43
N TRP A 627 19.94 2.07 9.45
CA TRP A 627 20.79 3.25 9.37
C TRP A 627 22.16 2.95 9.95
N LEU A 628 23.23 3.40 9.29
CA LEU A 628 24.59 3.36 9.82
C LEU A 628 25.25 4.73 9.70
N ALA A 629 25.99 5.10 10.74
CA ALA A 629 26.92 6.23 10.70
C ALA A 629 28.31 5.78 11.11
N PHE A 630 29.29 6.12 10.28
CA PHE A 630 30.70 6.01 10.59
C PHE A 630 31.28 7.41 10.80
N GLU A 631 31.69 7.68 12.03
CA GLU A 631 32.47 8.85 12.40
C GLU A 631 33.95 8.44 12.40
N ARG A 632 34.77 9.03 11.54
CA ARG A 632 36.17 8.64 11.30
C ARG A 632 37.14 9.00 12.43
N GLY A 633 36.78 9.97 13.28
CA GLY A 633 37.71 10.52 14.28
C GLY A 633 38.97 11.08 13.63
N ALA A 634 40.13 10.80 14.23
CA ALA A 634 41.45 11.23 13.73
C ALA A 634 42.04 10.32 12.63
N ALA A 635 41.34 9.27 12.18
CA ALA A 635 41.83 8.38 11.12
C ALA A 635 42.06 9.14 9.80
N PRO A 636 42.92 8.72 8.86
CA PRO A 636 43.15 9.37 7.56
C PRO A 636 41.92 9.29 6.64
N PRO A 637 41.79 10.13 5.60
CA PRO A 637 40.63 10.11 4.71
C PRO A 637 40.43 8.73 4.08
N ALA A 638 39.18 8.25 4.09
CA ALA A 638 38.83 6.97 3.51
C ALA A 638 38.87 7.05 1.98
N ALA A 639 39.56 6.09 1.35
CA ALA A 639 39.42 5.80 -0.07
C ALA A 639 38.25 4.85 -0.34
N ALA A 640 37.97 3.95 0.61
CA ALA A 640 36.81 3.08 0.57
C ALA A 640 36.34 2.71 1.99
N LEU A 641 35.05 2.42 2.11
CA LEU A 641 34.41 1.93 3.33
C LEU A 641 33.62 0.67 3.01
N TYR A 642 33.74 -0.32 3.88
CA TYR A 642 33.06 -1.60 3.81
C TYR A 642 32.27 -1.81 5.10
N ALA A 643 31.03 -2.30 4.99
CA ALA A 643 30.28 -2.82 6.12
C ALA A 643 29.75 -4.21 5.77
N GLY A 644 30.13 -5.22 6.55
CA GLY A 644 29.69 -6.60 6.40
C GLY A 644 28.60 -6.93 7.40
N PHE A 645 27.62 -7.72 6.97
CA PHE A 645 26.46 -8.09 7.77
C PHE A 645 26.42 -9.61 7.97
N ASP A 646 26.52 -10.03 9.23
CA ASP A 646 26.24 -11.38 9.72
C ASP A 646 24.76 -11.42 10.12
N ILE A 647 23.92 -11.89 9.22
CA ILE A 647 22.47 -11.89 9.33
C ILE A 647 21.98 -13.11 10.10
N ILE A 648 22.54 -14.29 9.83
CA ILE A 648 22.02 -15.58 10.30
C ILE A 648 22.77 -16.03 11.54
N GLU A 649 24.04 -16.41 11.39
CA GLU A 649 24.90 -16.83 12.48
C GLU A 649 26.39 -16.59 12.18
N PRO A 650 27.22 -16.31 13.19
CA PRO A 650 28.62 -15.89 12.99
C PRO A 650 29.53 -16.86 12.23
N ARG A 651 29.13 -18.14 12.12
CA ARG A 651 29.93 -19.21 11.52
C ARG A 651 29.56 -19.48 10.06
N ALA A 652 28.44 -18.95 9.58
CA ALA A 652 27.97 -19.09 8.22
C ALA A 652 28.32 -17.82 7.41
N GLY A 653 28.37 -17.92 6.09
CA GLY A 653 28.69 -16.81 5.19
C GLY A 653 30.19 -16.71 4.93
N ASP A 654 30.59 -15.65 4.23
CA ASP A 654 31.97 -15.49 3.76
C ASP A 654 32.86 -14.80 4.81
N PHE A 655 34.00 -15.41 5.13
CA PHE A 655 35.01 -14.86 6.04
C PHE A 655 36.01 -13.89 5.36
N ARG A 656 35.76 -13.51 4.11
CA ARG A 656 36.50 -12.50 3.34
C ARG A 656 35.60 -11.35 2.92
N TRP A 657 36.21 -10.17 2.83
CA TRP A 657 35.61 -9.04 2.13
C TRP A 657 35.45 -9.32 0.63
N PRO A 658 34.51 -8.64 -0.05
CA PRO A 658 34.36 -8.72 -1.51
C PRO A 658 35.69 -8.55 -2.25
N GLY A 659 36.00 -9.50 -3.14
CA GLY A 659 37.24 -9.55 -3.91
C GLY A 659 38.48 -9.92 -3.10
N GLN A 660 38.33 -10.50 -1.91
CA GLN A 660 39.40 -10.75 -0.93
C GLN A 660 40.18 -9.47 -0.57
N MET A 661 39.52 -8.32 -0.65
CA MET A 661 40.14 -7.03 -0.40
C MET A 661 40.19 -6.76 1.10
N GLY A 662 41.37 -6.92 1.71
CA GLY A 662 41.61 -6.55 3.11
C GLY A 662 41.80 -7.74 4.06
N PRO A 663 41.75 -7.50 5.38
CA PRO A 663 41.99 -8.53 6.38
C PRO A 663 40.85 -9.57 6.43
N ARG A 664 41.15 -10.76 6.94
CA ARG A 664 40.14 -11.79 7.21
C ARG A 664 39.11 -11.29 8.23
N LEU A 665 37.85 -11.62 8.00
CA LEU A 665 36.74 -11.28 8.89
C LEU A 665 36.70 -12.21 10.13
N PRO A 666 36.30 -11.69 11.30
CA PRO A 666 36.12 -12.50 12.51
C PRO A 666 34.83 -13.35 12.50
N VAL A 667 33.89 -13.05 11.59
CA VAL A 667 32.61 -13.74 11.38
C VAL A 667 32.38 -13.88 9.88
N GLY A 668 31.57 -14.87 9.48
CA GLY A 668 31.10 -14.93 8.09
C GLY A 668 30.01 -13.88 7.85
N ILE A 669 29.99 -13.29 6.66
CA ILE A 669 28.99 -12.29 6.26
C ILE A 669 28.24 -12.75 5.02
N GLU A 670 26.93 -12.54 4.98
CA GLU A 670 26.08 -12.84 3.82
C GLU A 670 26.01 -11.67 2.84
N LEU A 671 26.15 -10.45 3.36
CA LEU A 671 25.94 -9.21 2.63
C LEU A 671 27.04 -8.21 2.99
N ALA A 672 27.44 -7.41 2.00
CA ALA A 672 28.44 -6.37 2.18
C ALA A 672 27.99 -5.07 1.50
N LEU A 673 27.97 -3.97 2.26
CA LEU A 673 27.95 -2.62 1.73
C LEU A 673 29.39 -2.22 1.36
N VAL A 674 29.60 -1.73 0.15
CA VAL A 674 30.88 -1.17 -0.32
C VAL A 674 30.67 0.24 -0.83
N TRP A 675 31.44 1.19 -0.30
CA TRP A 675 31.54 2.56 -0.77
C TRP A 675 32.95 2.88 -1.26
N THR A 676 33.07 3.53 -2.41
CA THR A 676 34.35 3.79 -3.10
C THR A 676 34.62 5.27 -3.40
N GLY A 677 33.97 6.19 -2.67
CA GLY A 677 34.05 7.62 -2.96
C GLY A 677 32.87 8.10 -3.80
N GLU A 678 32.64 7.44 -4.93
CA GLU A 678 31.66 7.86 -5.94
C GLU A 678 30.34 7.07 -5.88
N GLU A 679 30.42 5.81 -5.45
CA GLU A 679 29.28 4.90 -5.43
C GLU A 679 29.24 4.13 -4.11
N ALA A 680 28.03 3.89 -3.59
CA ALA A 680 27.76 2.92 -2.53
C ALA A 680 26.85 1.82 -3.08
N ARG A 681 27.15 0.55 -2.78
CA ARG A 681 26.31 -0.59 -3.19
C ARG A 681 26.30 -1.71 -2.16
N VAL A 682 25.20 -2.45 -2.12
CA VAL A 682 25.07 -3.73 -1.42
C VAL A 682 25.38 -4.87 -2.39
N LEU A 683 26.22 -5.79 -1.94
CA LEU A 683 26.60 -7.03 -2.59
C LEU A 683 26.18 -8.21 -1.70
N ALA A 684 25.95 -9.38 -2.29
CA ALA A 684 25.61 -10.60 -1.56
C ALA A 684 26.61 -11.71 -1.86
N ASP A 685 26.91 -12.55 -0.87
CA ASP A 685 27.43 -13.89 -1.12
C ASP A 685 26.47 -14.57 -2.12
N PRO A 686 26.97 -15.25 -3.18
CA PRO A 686 26.14 -15.98 -4.12
C PRO A 686 25.06 -16.84 -3.45
N ALA A 687 25.38 -17.56 -2.35
CA ALA A 687 24.43 -18.38 -1.60
C ALA A 687 23.29 -17.57 -0.96
N SER A 688 23.51 -16.27 -0.76
CA SER A 688 22.62 -15.29 -0.17
C SER A 688 22.01 -14.30 -1.18
N ASN A 689 22.16 -14.55 -2.49
CA ASN A 689 21.52 -13.75 -3.52
C ASN A 689 20.24 -14.42 -4.05
N PRO A 690 19.03 -13.92 -3.72
CA PRO A 690 17.78 -14.49 -4.20
C PRO A 690 17.52 -14.21 -5.69
N PHE A 691 18.23 -13.25 -6.31
CA PHE A 691 18.06 -12.89 -7.71
C PHE A 691 19.26 -13.34 -8.55
N ARG A 692 19.24 -14.61 -8.97
CA ARG A 692 20.26 -15.13 -9.90
C ARG A 692 19.81 -14.97 -11.36
N ILE A 693 20.67 -14.37 -12.17
CA ILE A 693 20.46 -14.28 -13.62
C ILE A 693 21.25 -15.38 -14.33
N GLU A 694 20.65 -16.03 -15.31
CA GLU A 694 21.28 -17.10 -16.09
C GLU A 694 21.16 -16.81 -17.60
N PRO A 695 22.17 -17.16 -18.41
CA PRO A 695 22.05 -17.03 -19.86
C PRO A 695 20.94 -17.93 -20.42
N VAL A 696 20.15 -17.43 -21.37
CA VAL A 696 19.09 -18.21 -22.05
C VAL A 696 19.69 -19.36 -22.88
N ARG A 697 20.93 -19.22 -23.37
CA ARG A 697 21.71 -20.24 -24.10
C ARG A 697 23.21 -20.14 -23.79
N GLN A 698 23.88 -21.28 -23.59
CA GLN A 698 25.34 -21.35 -23.35
C GLN A 698 26.18 -21.43 -24.64
N ASP A 699 25.56 -21.73 -25.79
CA ASP A 699 26.22 -22.16 -27.04
C ASP A 699 26.20 -21.11 -28.18
N LEU A 700 25.61 -19.92 -27.98
CA LEU A 700 25.56 -18.88 -29.02
C LEU A 700 26.84 -18.01 -29.09
N PRO A 701 27.44 -17.80 -30.29
CA PRO A 701 28.52 -16.83 -30.48
C PRO A 701 27.99 -15.39 -30.36
N GLY A 702 28.58 -14.58 -29.47
CA GLY A 702 28.16 -13.19 -29.22
C GLY A 702 28.30 -12.74 -27.75
N GLY A 703 28.46 -13.73 -26.85
CA GLY A 703 28.99 -13.56 -25.51
C GLY A 703 27.95 -13.21 -24.45
N THR A 704 28.12 -13.84 -23.29
CA THR A 704 27.59 -13.55 -21.95
C THR A 704 27.94 -12.14 -21.43
N ARG A 705 28.25 -11.19 -22.33
CA ARG A 705 28.82 -9.89 -21.99
C ARG A 705 27.71 -8.91 -21.63
N LEU A 706 27.46 -8.76 -20.34
CA LEU A 706 26.65 -7.68 -19.77
C LEU A 706 27.21 -6.33 -20.25
N ARG A 707 26.39 -5.57 -20.97
CA ARG A 707 26.71 -4.20 -21.37
C ARG A 707 26.09 -3.24 -20.36
N THR A 708 26.91 -2.70 -19.47
CA THR A 708 26.48 -1.69 -18.50
C THR A 708 26.53 -0.30 -19.12
N ARG A 709 25.54 0.55 -18.82
CA ARG A 709 25.60 1.99 -19.10
C ARG A 709 26.01 2.77 -17.83
N PRO A 710 26.71 3.90 -17.96
CA PRO A 710 26.97 4.79 -16.82
C PRO A 710 25.65 5.30 -16.21
N VAL A 711 25.65 5.48 -14.88
CA VAL A 711 24.52 6.05 -14.13
C VAL A 711 24.36 7.53 -14.51
N THR A 712 23.15 7.93 -14.88
CA THR A 712 22.69 9.33 -14.95
C THR A 712 21.31 9.40 -14.30
N ASP A 713 20.79 10.60 -14.01
CA ASP A 713 19.53 10.76 -13.26
C ASP A 713 18.33 9.99 -13.84
N ASN A 714 18.36 9.64 -15.13
CA ASN A 714 17.31 8.90 -15.84
C ASN A 714 17.74 7.52 -16.35
N VAL A 715 18.91 7.01 -15.93
CA VAL A 715 19.38 5.67 -16.29
C VAL A 715 19.41 4.80 -15.04
N PRO A 716 18.63 3.71 -15.00
CA PRO A 716 18.66 2.75 -13.90
C PRO A 716 20.09 2.34 -13.54
N PRO A 717 20.41 2.20 -12.24
CA PRO A 717 21.76 1.87 -11.84
C PRO A 717 22.16 0.50 -12.38
N GLY A 718 23.33 0.44 -13.01
CA GLY A 718 23.82 -0.81 -13.59
C GLY A 718 22.95 -1.36 -14.72
N LEU A 719 22.11 -0.55 -15.38
CA LEU A 719 21.25 -0.95 -16.50
C LEU A 719 22.01 -1.87 -17.48
N TRP A 720 21.41 -3.02 -17.77
CA TRP A 720 21.96 -4.03 -18.64
C TRP A 720 20.87 -4.64 -19.52
N TYR A 721 21.28 -5.16 -20.67
CA TYR A 721 20.41 -5.86 -21.63
C TYR A 721 21.14 -7.10 -22.15
N GLY A 722 20.39 -8.15 -22.46
CA GLY A 722 20.95 -9.36 -23.03
C GLY A 722 19.99 -10.54 -23.06
N ARG A 723 20.50 -11.70 -23.46
CA ARG A 723 19.76 -12.97 -23.46
C ARG A 723 19.93 -13.65 -22.11
N PHE A 724 19.33 -13.07 -21.07
CA PHE A 724 19.33 -13.59 -19.71
C PHE A 724 17.90 -13.83 -19.23
N GLU A 725 17.73 -14.77 -18.33
CA GLU A 725 16.47 -15.01 -17.60
C GLU A 725 16.72 -14.94 -16.09
N GLN A 726 15.66 -14.59 -15.37
CA GLN A 726 15.65 -14.65 -13.92
C GLN A 726 15.44 -16.11 -13.49
N ARG A 727 16.37 -16.66 -12.73
CA ARG A 727 16.13 -17.92 -12.03
C ARG A 727 15.36 -17.65 -10.75
N TYR A 728 14.15 -18.17 -10.69
CA TYR A 728 13.30 -18.16 -9.51
C TYR A 728 13.53 -19.41 -8.66
N GLY A 729 13.26 -19.30 -7.36
CA GLY A 729 13.22 -20.45 -6.46
C GLY A 729 14.59 -21.08 -6.17
N SER A 730 15.65 -20.27 -6.04
CA SER A 730 16.90 -20.74 -5.42
C SER A 730 16.79 -20.61 -3.90
N PRO A 731 17.05 -21.68 -3.12
CA PRO A 731 16.94 -21.61 -1.67
C PRO A 731 17.95 -20.62 -1.09
N TYR A 732 17.57 -19.94 0.00
CA TYR A 732 18.47 -19.09 0.76
C TYR A 732 19.08 -19.93 1.88
N LEU A 733 20.25 -20.49 1.62
CA LEU A 733 20.97 -21.34 2.58
C LEU A 733 22.40 -20.83 2.69
N THR A 734 22.64 -20.02 3.71
CA THR A 734 23.99 -19.56 4.01
C THR A 734 24.85 -20.73 4.47
N GLU A 735 26.03 -20.91 3.86
CA GLU A 735 27.05 -21.89 4.23
C GLU A 735 28.36 -21.17 4.57
N PRO A 736 29.26 -21.75 5.40
CA PRO A 736 30.58 -21.17 5.62
C PRO A 736 31.39 -21.10 4.31
N ASN A 737 31.87 -19.91 3.96
CA ASN A 737 32.65 -19.63 2.76
C ASN A 737 33.89 -18.76 3.09
N ASP A 738 34.92 -18.75 2.24
CA ASP A 738 36.14 -17.96 2.44
C ASP A 738 36.79 -17.55 1.11
N ASP A 739 36.02 -17.52 0.02
CA ASP A 739 36.52 -17.20 -1.31
C ASP A 739 36.47 -15.69 -1.64
N GLY A 740 35.71 -14.92 -0.87
CA GLY A 740 35.52 -13.48 -1.05
C GLY A 740 34.73 -13.13 -2.31
N TRP A 741 34.00 -14.08 -2.89
CA TRP A 741 33.19 -13.83 -4.08
C TRP A 741 31.82 -13.31 -3.68
N PHE A 742 31.51 -12.08 -4.13
CA PHE A 742 30.22 -11.44 -3.91
C PHE A 742 29.60 -11.02 -5.24
N ASP A 743 28.30 -11.28 -5.37
CA ASP A 743 27.48 -10.91 -6.50
C ASP A 743 26.85 -9.53 -6.32
N SER A 744 26.68 -8.83 -7.44
CA SER A 744 25.77 -7.69 -7.50
C SER A 744 24.32 -8.17 -7.49
N LEU A 745 23.42 -7.38 -6.93
CA LEU A 745 21.99 -7.69 -6.82
C LEU A 745 21.25 -7.35 -8.12
N ARG A 746 21.68 -7.94 -9.23
CA ARG A 746 21.06 -7.73 -10.55
C ARG A 746 19.72 -8.45 -10.62
N VAL A 747 18.72 -7.78 -11.19
CA VAL A 747 17.38 -8.32 -11.41
C VAL A 747 16.93 -8.08 -12.83
N VAL A 748 16.26 -9.08 -13.42
CA VAL A 748 15.60 -8.96 -14.74
C VAL A 748 14.21 -8.37 -14.52
N THR A 749 13.96 -7.13 -14.96
CA THR A 749 12.66 -6.48 -14.80
C THR A 749 11.77 -6.62 -16.02
N ASN A 750 12.38 -6.75 -17.20
CA ASN A 750 11.70 -7.03 -18.45
C ASN A 750 12.29 -8.35 -18.95
N ARG A 751 11.50 -9.41 -18.88
CA ARG A 751 11.92 -10.74 -19.37
C ARG A 751 12.14 -10.71 -20.88
N PRO A 752 12.84 -11.70 -21.47
CA PRO A 752 12.83 -11.85 -22.92
C PRO A 752 11.39 -12.01 -23.42
N ARG A 753 11.05 -11.31 -24.50
CA ARG A 753 9.74 -11.39 -25.16
C ARG A 753 9.90 -11.79 -26.62
N PHE A 754 8.86 -12.42 -27.14
CA PHE A 754 8.78 -12.82 -28.53
C PHE A 754 7.54 -12.18 -29.15
N GLY A 755 7.69 -11.55 -30.31
CA GLY A 755 6.56 -11.10 -31.12
C GLY A 755 5.97 -12.25 -31.92
N ARG A 756 4.72 -12.08 -32.36
CA ARG A 756 4.04 -13.07 -33.23
C ARG A 756 4.71 -13.20 -34.60
N ASP A 757 5.49 -12.20 -35.00
CA ASP A 757 6.37 -12.19 -36.16
C ASP A 757 7.71 -12.92 -35.93
N HIS A 758 7.87 -13.58 -34.78
CA HIS A 758 9.12 -14.20 -34.33
C HIS A 758 10.24 -13.17 -34.05
N THR A 759 9.96 -11.88 -33.88
CA THR A 759 10.98 -10.95 -33.36
C THR A 759 11.29 -11.28 -31.90
N GLU A 760 12.58 -11.34 -31.54
CA GLU A 760 13.02 -11.56 -30.15
C GLU A 760 13.46 -10.23 -29.53
N TYR A 761 12.82 -9.87 -28.42
CA TYR A 761 13.17 -8.74 -27.59
C TYR A 761 14.00 -9.23 -26.41
N ALA A 762 15.19 -8.66 -26.27
CA ALA A 762 16.13 -9.06 -25.23
C ALA A 762 15.59 -8.71 -23.84
N ALA A 763 16.00 -9.49 -22.82
CA ALA A 763 15.77 -9.12 -21.44
C ALA A 763 16.49 -7.81 -21.10
N VAL A 764 15.87 -7.06 -20.20
CA VAL A 764 16.42 -5.82 -19.63
C VAL A 764 16.32 -5.91 -18.11
N GLY A 765 17.37 -5.41 -17.44
CA GLY A 765 17.42 -5.36 -15.99
C GLY A 765 18.35 -4.29 -15.48
N TYR A 766 18.42 -4.17 -14.16
CA TYR A 766 19.26 -3.20 -13.46
C TYR A 766 19.90 -3.85 -12.23
N ASP A 767 20.81 -3.11 -11.58
CA ASP A 767 21.46 -3.50 -10.34
C ASP A 767 20.80 -2.78 -9.17
N ARG A 768 19.94 -3.50 -8.45
CA ARG A 768 19.16 -2.93 -7.33
C ARG A 768 20.01 -2.73 -6.07
N GLY A 769 21.25 -3.22 -6.05
CA GLY A 769 22.17 -3.05 -4.93
C GLY A 769 22.79 -1.66 -4.86
N VAL A 770 22.79 -0.90 -5.96
CA VAL A 770 23.37 0.45 -6.01
C VAL A 770 22.48 1.45 -5.27
N LEU A 771 23.06 2.19 -4.33
CA LEU A 771 22.37 3.15 -3.49
C LEU A 771 22.52 4.58 -4.03
N ARG A 772 21.41 5.31 -4.11
CA ARG A 772 21.38 6.70 -4.60
C ARG A 772 22.10 7.63 -3.60
N PRO A 773 23.02 8.52 -4.03
CA PRO A 773 23.61 9.52 -3.13
C PRO A 773 22.62 10.63 -2.78
N GLY A 774 22.87 11.34 -1.68
CA GLY A 774 22.15 12.55 -1.29
C GLY A 774 21.22 12.35 -0.10
N PRO A 775 20.50 13.43 0.29
CA PRO A 775 19.67 13.41 1.49
C PRO A 775 18.35 12.65 1.32
N PRO A 776 17.72 12.21 2.42
CA PRO A 776 16.33 11.80 2.45
C PRO A 776 15.38 12.86 1.83
N PRO A 777 14.25 12.44 1.24
CA PRO A 777 13.74 11.07 1.18
C PRO A 777 14.44 10.22 0.10
N ASP A 778 14.90 10.83 -0.99
CA ASP A 778 15.34 10.14 -2.21
C ASP A 778 16.73 9.48 -2.11
N GLY A 779 17.68 10.11 -1.43
CA GLY A 779 19.05 9.61 -1.32
C GLY A 779 19.25 8.67 -0.14
N ASN A 780 20.11 7.69 -0.30
CA ASN A 780 20.42 6.65 0.69
C ASN A 780 21.68 6.93 1.49
N TRP A 781 22.61 7.76 1.00
CA TRP A 781 23.87 7.99 1.69
C TRP A 781 24.43 9.41 1.48
N GLU A 782 25.11 9.91 2.50
CA GLU A 782 25.75 11.23 2.52
C GLU A 782 27.14 11.12 3.14
N VAL A 783 28.06 11.98 2.68
CA VAL A 783 29.40 12.14 3.27
C VAL A 783 29.56 13.59 3.73
N LEU A 784 30.15 13.77 4.91
CA LEU A 784 30.60 15.05 5.42
C LEU A 784 32.12 15.02 5.58
N PRO A 785 32.89 15.35 4.51
CA PRO A 785 34.33 15.13 4.48
C PRO A 785 35.09 15.88 5.58
N GLU A 786 34.73 17.13 5.84
CA GLU A 786 35.39 18.00 6.84
C GLU A 786 35.34 17.41 8.26
N GLN A 787 34.30 16.63 8.54
CA GLN A 787 34.04 16.04 9.86
C GLN A 787 34.26 14.52 9.86
N GLY A 788 34.63 13.96 8.72
CA GLY A 788 34.87 12.53 8.53
C GLY A 788 33.64 11.66 8.81
N ILE A 789 32.44 12.08 8.42
CA ILE A 789 31.22 11.29 8.62
C ILE A 789 30.78 10.66 7.30
N PHE A 790 30.49 9.36 7.31
CA PHE A 790 29.74 8.66 6.27
C PHE A 790 28.45 8.14 6.89
N GLU A 791 27.30 8.47 6.30
CA GLU A 791 25.99 7.99 6.72
C GLU A 791 25.31 7.24 5.57
N VAL A 792 24.67 6.12 5.88
CA VAL A 792 23.93 5.30 4.90
C VAL A 792 22.65 4.74 5.51
N ARG A 793 21.62 4.61 4.67
CA ARG A 793 20.31 4.04 4.96
C ARG A 793 20.05 2.91 3.97
N ILE A 794 20.02 1.69 4.48
CA ILE A 794 19.89 0.47 3.69
C ILE A 794 18.46 -0.04 3.83
N PRO A 795 17.66 -0.09 2.74
CA PRO A 795 16.34 -0.70 2.77
C PRO A 795 16.41 -2.14 3.32
N TRP A 796 15.50 -2.51 4.22
CA TRP A 796 15.47 -3.84 4.82
C TRP A 796 15.48 -4.98 3.78
N ALA A 797 14.77 -4.80 2.67
CA ALA A 797 14.70 -5.76 1.57
C ALA A 797 16.02 -5.96 0.79
N LEU A 798 17.01 -5.07 0.92
CA LEU A 798 18.38 -5.32 0.40
C LEU A 798 19.20 -6.18 1.37
N LEU A 799 18.78 -6.27 2.63
CA LEU A 799 19.42 -7.08 3.66
C LEU A 799 18.73 -8.45 3.85
N ASN A 800 17.87 -8.85 2.91
CA ASN A 800 17.07 -10.07 2.98
C ASN A 800 16.22 -10.18 4.26
N VAL A 801 15.90 -9.06 4.89
CA VAL A 801 14.92 -8.97 5.97
C VAL A 801 13.52 -9.00 5.35
N THR A 802 12.75 -10.04 5.67
CA THR A 802 11.41 -10.28 5.11
C THR A 802 10.31 -9.58 5.89
N ASP A 803 10.55 -9.40 7.19
CA ASP A 803 9.69 -8.61 8.07
C ASP A 803 10.54 -8.01 9.20
N PRO A 804 10.89 -6.71 9.12
CA PRO A 804 11.64 -6.05 10.16
C PRO A 804 10.83 -5.90 11.46
N SER A 805 9.50 -5.98 11.40
CA SER A 805 8.64 -5.83 12.59
C SER A 805 8.72 -7.04 13.53
N GLU A 806 9.04 -8.23 13.01
CA GLU A 806 9.34 -9.45 13.80
C GLU A 806 10.83 -9.84 13.82
N ARG A 807 11.71 -9.06 13.18
CA ARG A 807 13.12 -9.42 12.94
C ARG A 807 13.24 -10.74 12.18
N ARG A 808 12.45 -10.92 11.13
CA ARG A 808 12.51 -12.09 10.24
C ARG A 808 13.37 -11.83 9.03
N VAL A 809 14.14 -12.86 8.67
CA VAL A 809 15.08 -12.86 7.54
C VAL A 809 14.86 -14.09 6.68
N LEU A 810 15.22 -14.00 5.40
CA LEU A 810 15.25 -15.17 4.52
C LEU A 810 16.25 -16.17 5.07
N GLN A 811 15.80 -17.41 5.28
CA GLN A 811 16.62 -18.54 5.66
C GLN A 811 15.85 -19.84 5.50
N GLY A 812 16.40 -20.76 4.72
CA GLY A 812 15.91 -22.12 4.60
C GLY A 812 15.57 -22.54 3.18
N ALA A 813 15.14 -23.80 3.08
CA ALA A 813 14.62 -24.36 1.85
C ALA A 813 13.31 -23.68 1.43
N ILE A 814 13.00 -23.77 0.15
CA ILE A 814 11.72 -23.35 -0.40
C ILE A 814 10.71 -24.47 -0.17
N ALA A 815 9.54 -24.12 0.37
CA ALA A 815 8.45 -25.05 0.59
C ALA A 815 7.88 -25.57 -0.74
N ALA A 816 7.10 -26.66 -0.68
CA ALA A 816 6.54 -27.29 -1.88
C ALA A 816 5.59 -26.37 -2.67
N ASP A 817 5.00 -25.38 -2.00
CA ASP A 817 4.15 -24.35 -2.60
C ASP A 817 4.94 -23.16 -3.19
N GLY A 818 6.28 -23.17 -3.11
CA GLY A 818 7.14 -22.11 -3.61
C GLY A 818 7.49 -21.04 -2.57
N THR A 819 6.96 -21.11 -1.35
CA THR A 819 7.24 -20.12 -0.30
C THR A 819 8.67 -20.23 0.22
N PHE A 820 9.38 -19.11 0.31
CA PHE A 820 10.74 -19.08 0.89
C PHE A 820 10.72 -19.36 2.40
N GLY A 821 11.72 -20.12 2.87
CA GLY A 821 11.98 -20.27 4.29
C GLY A 821 12.38 -18.94 4.93
N THR A 822 11.92 -18.72 6.16
CA THR A 822 12.33 -17.57 6.98
C THR A 822 12.62 -17.99 8.40
N GLN A 823 13.49 -17.24 9.07
CA GLN A 823 13.77 -17.39 10.50
C GLN A 823 13.72 -16.05 11.22
N ALA A 824 13.37 -16.07 12.50
CA ALA A 824 13.53 -14.90 13.36
C ALA A 824 14.98 -14.82 13.88
N VAL A 825 15.51 -13.61 14.00
CA VAL A 825 16.84 -13.34 14.56
C VAL A 825 16.75 -12.35 15.71
N ASP A 826 17.57 -12.54 16.74
CA ASP A 826 17.60 -11.62 17.88
C ASP A 826 18.33 -10.31 17.56
N ALA A 827 19.41 -10.41 16.78
CA ALA A 827 20.28 -9.32 16.37
C ALA A 827 21.13 -9.74 15.16
N ILE A 828 21.64 -8.77 14.40
CA ILE A 828 22.59 -8.98 13.28
C ILE A 828 24.00 -8.51 13.66
N GLY A 829 25.03 -9.22 13.26
CA GLY A 829 26.42 -8.79 13.42
C GLY A 829 26.78 -7.72 12.39
N ILE A 830 27.52 -6.69 12.81
CA ILE A 830 27.98 -5.62 11.91
C ILE A 830 29.48 -5.48 12.07
N VAL A 831 30.22 -5.65 10.98
CA VAL A 831 31.67 -5.41 10.91
C VAL A 831 31.92 -4.28 9.92
N VAL A 832 32.88 -3.41 10.21
CA VAL A 832 33.22 -2.26 9.35
C VAL A 832 34.70 -2.29 9.04
N ALA A 833 35.08 -1.94 7.81
CA ALA A 833 36.46 -1.70 7.44
C ALA A 833 36.60 -0.44 6.61
N VAL A 834 37.68 0.30 6.83
CA VAL A 834 38.06 1.46 6.04
C VAL A 834 39.41 1.22 5.43
N ARG A 835 39.53 1.50 4.13
CA ARG A 835 40.79 1.56 3.42
C ARG A 835 41.15 3.01 3.18
N ASP A 836 42.33 3.44 3.61
CA ASP A 836 42.82 4.80 3.37
C ASP A 836 43.42 4.95 1.96
N GLN A 837 43.81 6.18 1.61
CA GLN A 837 44.44 6.50 0.31
C GLN A 837 45.81 5.83 0.11
N ALA A 838 46.51 5.44 1.18
CA ALA A 838 47.76 4.70 1.11
C ALA A 838 47.56 3.18 0.99
N GLY A 839 46.31 2.71 1.06
CA GLY A 839 45.94 1.30 0.99
C GLY A 839 45.97 0.57 2.33
N ASN A 840 46.16 1.27 3.45
CA ASN A 840 46.11 0.66 4.77
C ASN A 840 44.65 0.40 5.17
N TRP A 841 44.45 -0.71 5.89
CA TRP A 841 43.15 -1.13 6.37
C TRP A 841 43.01 -0.90 7.87
N ARG A 842 41.83 -0.45 8.27
CA ARG A 842 41.40 -0.40 9.66
C ARG A 842 40.03 -1.06 9.78
N THR A 843 39.84 -1.88 10.81
CA THR A 843 38.61 -2.65 11.02
C THR A 843 37.96 -2.34 12.35
N TRP A 844 36.64 -2.52 12.42
CA TRP A 844 35.84 -2.54 13.62
C TRP A 844 34.99 -3.82 13.61
N PRO A 845 35.10 -4.69 14.62
CA PRO A 845 35.92 -4.51 15.81
C PRO A 845 37.43 -4.56 15.50
N ASP A 846 38.25 -4.12 16.46
CA ASP A 846 39.70 -4.29 16.36
C ASP A 846 40.06 -5.79 16.24
N PRO A 847 41.15 -6.18 15.56
CA PRO A 847 41.51 -7.58 15.40
C PRO A 847 41.57 -8.33 16.74
N GLY A 848 40.82 -9.44 16.84
CA GLY A 848 40.73 -10.27 18.05
C GLY A 848 39.64 -9.86 19.05
N SER A 849 38.95 -8.73 18.82
CA SER A 849 37.77 -8.34 19.59
C SER A 849 36.49 -8.99 19.05
N ALA A 850 35.48 -9.12 19.92
CA ALA A 850 34.19 -9.68 19.56
C ALA A 850 33.42 -8.74 18.61
N VAL A 851 32.61 -9.33 17.72
CA VAL A 851 31.70 -8.59 16.85
C VAL A 851 30.47 -8.16 17.64
N GLU A 852 30.18 -6.87 17.61
CA GLU A 852 28.98 -6.30 18.20
C GLU A 852 27.78 -6.61 17.32
N ARG A 853 26.67 -6.97 17.97
CA ARG A 853 25.41 -7.30 17.30
C ARG A 853 24.40 -6.17 17.51
N PHE A 854 23.81 -5.72 16.42
CA PHE A 854 22.74 -4.73 16.41
C PHE A 854 21.38 -5.43 16.49
N SER A 855 20.62 -5.09 17.53
CA SER A 855 19.22 -5.48 17.66
C SER A 855 18.34 -4.24 17.54
N TRP A 856 17.15 -4.40 16.95
CA TRP A 856 16.15 -3.34 16.88
C TRP A 856 14.84 -3.80 17.49
N ARG A 857 14.01 -2.82 17.87
CA ARG A 857 12.71 -3.08 18.46
C ARG A 857 11.72 -3.49 17.36
N GLY A 858 11.04 -4.63 17.53
CA GLY A 858 9.90 -5.03 16.70
C GLY A 858 8.62 -4.23 16.99
N TRP A 859 7.61 -4.36 16.14
CA TRP A 859 6.35 -3.61 16.28
C TRP A 859 5.12 -4.33 15.69
N GLU A 860 3.95 -4.00 16.21
CA GLU A 860 2.64 -4.40 15.66
C GLU A 860 1.88 -3.20 15.08
N VAL A 861 2.33 -1.98 15.38
CA VAL A 861 1.79 -0.73 14.86
C VAL A 861 2.99 0.16 14.48
N PRO A 862 3.21 0.42 13.18
CA PRO A 862 4.31 1.28 12.76
C PRO A 862 4.06 2.73 13.16
N ARG A 863 5.16 3.44 13.41
CA ARG A 863 5.15 4.89 13.57
C ARG A 863 5.42 5.55 12.24
N TRP A 864 4.58 6.50 11.84
CA TRP A 864 4.65 7.15 10.54
C TRP A 864 4.19 8.60 10.62
N ARG A 865 4.50 9.37 9.57
CA ARG A 865 4.07 10.76 9.37
C ARG A 865 3.62 10.98 7.93
N ALA A 866 2.73 11.95 7.72
CA ALA A 866 2.29 12.36 6.39
C ALA A 866 3.05 13.61 5.91
N ARG A 867 3.33 13.70 4.62
CA ARG A 867 3.94 14.88 3.97
C ARG A 867 3.45 15.03 2.54
N ARG A 868 3.13 16.26 2.12
CA ARG A 868 2.84 16.57 0.69
C ARG A 868 4.11 16.39 -0.14
N ARG A 869 4.06 15.57 -1.19
CA ARG A 869 5.16 15.46 -2.18
C ARG A 869 5.11 16.63 -3.18
N PRO A 870 6.23 16.95 -3.87
CA PRO A 870 6.28 17.95 -4.94
C PRO A 870 5.19 17.79 -6.01
N VAL A 871 4.78 16.54 -6.30
CA VAL A 871 3.72 16.24 -7.28
C VAL A 871 2.39 16.94 -6.97
N PHE A 872 2.08 17.23 -5.70
CA PHE A 872 0.88 18.02 -5.33
C PHE A 872 0.88 19.38 -6.02
N ALA A 873 1.98 20.13 -5.93
CA ALA A 873 2.08 21.46 -6.49
C ALA A 873 2.10 21.43 -8.03
N VAL A 874 2.78 20.42 -8.61
CA VAL A 874 2.89 20.28 -10.06
C VAL A 874 1.56 19.88 -10.69
N LEU A 875 0.84 18.90 -10.11
CA LEU A 875 -0.48 18.51 -10.59
C LEU A 875 -1.51 19.64 -10.41
N ARG A 876 -1.41 20.43 -9.34
CA ARG A 876 -2.23 21.63 -9.18
C ARG A 876 -2.07 22.62 -10.34
N SER A 877 -0.83 22.88 -10.76
CA SER A 877 -0.58 23.72 -11.94
C SER A 877 -1.16 23.09 -13.19
N THR A 878 -0.89 21.80 -13.40
CA THR A 878 -1.32 21.04 -14.57
C THR A 878 -2.86 20.99 -14.68
N PHE A 879 -3.56 20.81 -13.56
CA PHE A 879 -5.03 20.81 -13.50
C PHE A 879 -5.66 22.18 -13.79
N ARG A 880 -4.94 23.28 -13.58
CA ARG A 880 -5.38 24.63 -13.98
C ARG A 880 -5.19 24.89 -15.46
N GLU A 881 -4.13 24.34 -16.05
CA GLU A 881 -3.87 24.41 -17.50
C GLU A 881 -4.96 23.71 -18.31
N LEU A 882 -5.57 22.66 -17.75
CA LEU A 882 -6.65 21.89 -18.38
C LEU A 882 -8.06 22.46 -18.14
N ALA A 883 -8.19 23.71 -17.65
CA ALA A 883 -9.50 24.36 -17.49
C ALA A 883 -10.11 24.81 -18.83
N PRO A 884 -11.45 24.83 -18.98
CA PRO A 884 -12.11 25.24 -20.22
C PRO A 884 -11.72 26.64 -20.75
N PRO A 885 -11.76 26.87 -22.08
CA PRO A 885 -12.29 25.99 -23.12
C PRO A 885 -11.21 25.10 -23.76
N TRP A 886 -11.13 23.84 -23.32
CA TRP A 886 -10.24 22.82 -23.87
C TRP A 886 -10.56 22.43 -25.33
N HIS A 887 -11.70 22.90 -25.88
CA HIS A 887 -12.14 22.65 -27.26
C HIS A 887 -12.08 23.85 -28.22
N ALA A 888 -11.42 24.97 -27.89
CA ALA A 888 -11.47 26.15 -28.76
C ALA A 888 -10.60 26.07 -30.05
N THR A 889 -9.86 24.98 -30.33
CA THR A 889 -8.84 25.02 -31.42
C THR A 889 -8.82 23.89 -32.45
N GLU A 890 -9.73 22.90 -32.47
CA GLU A 890 -9.65 21.79 -33.47
C GLU A 890 -10.90 21.53 -34.31
N HIS A 891 -11.86 22.46 -34.38
CA HIS A 891 -12.92 22.44 -35.41
C HIS A 891 -12.77 23.53 -36.48
N ALA A 892 -11.57 24.08 -36.62
CA ALA A 892 -11.21 24.99 -37.70
C ALA A 892 -9.88 24.58 -38.34
N ARG A 893 -9.81 23.36 -38.91
CA ARG A 893 -8.86 22.99 -39.96
C ARG A 893 -9.38 21.79 -40.75
#